data_AF-A0A6J8EBX7-F1
#
_entry.id   AF-A0A6J8EBX7-F1
#
_cell.length_a   1.000
_cell.length_b   1.000
_cell.length_c   1.000
_cell.angle_alpha   90.00
_cell.angle_beta   90.00
_cell.angle_gamma   90.00
#
_symmetry.space_group_name_H-M   'P 1'
#
loop_
_entity.id
_entity.type
_entity.pdbx_description
1 polymer ?
#
loop_
_entity_poly.entity_id
_entity_poly.type
_entity_poly.pdbx_seq_one_letter_code
_entity_poly.pdbx_strand_id
1 'polypeptide(L)'
;MAIFVLGFVAIFGYCFCASVEVNQCVTNLDDVIAQTNFDIKQFAGAWYTHSGTTYMYGDDTWDSMTNIIYVHEDESITRVVSGHPKNTDKCMIHPRIMTEDDTAEYSGALMQGTMKYKVMYTDYSSAAMFFCFDVQADGTCAHEKEQIEIWSRSIDDMTTDTMNNLLSYFRGIKCTDVKDMKVMVQGHCETPSSTEPDKPGGGCYFSPNERHVTLAKERPSGDFYTMYVAVTEGEEAVMSAYKFTVSQNDNIVYVTSSHRRVNSCSEIELGKYFRISEGHYLQIGSSIPREIWIAEIERSIIGLFICYERKGGKCTKSRVQRLVQQNQPINLDVLKKTEGRLVAHFCTKYDIYVGQNAGLCRVPDLINSIISFSDTLLYTKESIHHHTTSRLARMQIGSCQLSSIPVEESLQLSQLSGLWYELVRPMNVANQFESAVVYFQFQEDGTLHGAYSGAINNKCSPAISSHTKHLKGSVHDAEMMAKLHGPDEVFIWMHYKIVYYDGTYSVHYGCFGTDDNGNCKHAEASLYGRKRTIDEATRERILSLFPLLCLSTDFLQDTVHNVDCSDWVIPQTDHRINPGYCNVQDIPAQKVVSLKQMAGSWYVIAGTNPILRRFDLSLHEDILITEGFGRKDGECTLLFTHTGTSVLHKNNGELLISFQNQEYRGYFTGKVIYTDYQVAVLYLCEDETIHGECLEYRVSILSRTQTLDSMGRSLLEAKLKLPCGDLSSNLTQITVIVLDHCEKEQSCRIDDIQAVENLDIRKILGIWYIIKNTNKLNTSDSSALKFNLDEDGHIHLKFTTLQSDGTCVQPPYYSYMKRRNDPGDFLSTTLSKYSKPGFLTGKVIYTDYQVAVLYLCEDETIHGECLEYRVSILSRTQTLDSMGRSLLEAKLKLSCGDLSSNLTQITDHCEKEQSCRIDDIQAVENLDIRKILGIWYIIKNTNKLNTSDSSALKFNLDEDGHIHLKFTTLQSDGTCVQPPYYSYMKRRNDPGDFLSTTLSKYSKPGFHPFKILFTDYENTMVTYICIDIQANGQCGEKGKRLSILSRTQSITQETKTGFLRFVDLACVNRNDIIEVKHEVDCSSAL
;
A
#
# COMPACT_ATOMS: atom_id res chain seq x y z
N MET A 1 17.17 88.21 11.22
CA MET A 1 17.07 87.04 12.11
C MET A 1 16.56 85.88 11.26
N ALA A 2 17.48 85.43 10.42
CA ALA A 2 17.41 84.37 9.43
C ALA A 2 18.75 83.65 9.61
N ILE A 3 18.81 82.34 9.36
CA ILE A 3 19.80 81.34 9.85
C ILE A 3 19.26 80.63 11.10
N PHE A 4 18.54 79.51 10.89
CA PHE A 4 18.60 78.27 11.70
C PHE A 4 17.60 77.15 11.27
N VAL A 5 17.04 77.18 10.04
CA VAL A 5 16.05 76.17 9.58
C VAL A 5 16.46 75.43 8.29
N LEU A 6 17.74 75.47 7.88
CA LEU A 6 18.22 74.81 6.64
C LEU A 6 19.30 73.75 6.88
N GLY A 7 19.23 72.99 7.99
CA GLY A 7 20.27 72.03 8.37
C GLY A 7 19.83 70.58 8.60
N PHE A 8 18.55 70.23 8.53
CA PHE A 8 18.07 68.91 8.98
C PHE A 8 17.17 68.14 7.99
N VAL A 9 17.13 68.54 6.72
CA VAL A 9 16.33 67.86 5.66
C VAL A 9 17.22 67.10 4.66
N ALA A 10 18.53 66.94 4.92
CA ALA A 10 19.47 66.31 3.98
C ALA A 10 20.06 64.95 4.43
N ILE A 11 19.54 64.30 5.48
CA ILE A 11 19.99 62.96 5.93
C ILE A 11 18.79 62.00 6.09
N PHE A 12 17.87 62.02 5.13
CA PHE A 12 17.03 60.87 4.81
C PHE A 12 17.01 60.76 3.29
N GLY A 13 18.20 60.51 2.73
CA GLY A 13 18.30 59.94 1.39
C GLY A 13 17.58 58.60 1.41
N TYR A 14 16.55 58.49 0.57
CA TYR A 14 15.83 57.27 0.25
C TYR A 14 16.78 56.05 0.16
N CYS A 15 16.79 55.20 1.18
CA CYS A 15 17.07 53.79 1.00
C CYS A 15 15.79 53.17 0.41
N PHE A 16 15.60 53.32 -0.91
CA PHE A 16 14.87 52.30 -1.64
C PHE A 16 15.67 51.01 -1.45
N CYS A 17 15.19 50.10 -0.61
CA CYS A 17 15.46 48.69 -0.79
C CYS A 17 14.86 48.33 -2.14
N ALA A 18 15.61 48.58 -3.22
CA ALA A 18 15.44 47.80 -4.42
C ALA A 18 15.64 46.36 -3.95
N SER A 19 14.54 45.59 -3.92
CA SER A 19 14.64 44.15 -3.96
C SER A 19 15.67 43.85 -5.05
N VAL A 20 16.83 43.32 -4.66
CA VAL A 20 17.74 42.73 -5.62
C VAL A 20 16.91 41.60 -6.21
N GLU A 21 16.27 41.84 -7.35
CA GLU A 21 15.84 40.79 -8.25
C GLU A 21 17.12 40.02 -8.50
N VAL A 22 17.31 38.94 -7.76
CA VAL A 22 18.23 37.89 -8.14
C VAL A 22 17.63 37.43 -9.46
N ASN A 23 18.17 37.97 -10.57
CA ASN A 23 17.81 37.53 -11.90
C ASN A 23 18.08 36.03 -11.92
N GLN A 24 17.02 35.24 -11.67
CA GLN A 24 17.09 33.80 -11.75
C GLN A 24 17.40 33.51 -13.21
N CYS A 25 18.62 33.04 -13.45
CA CYS A 25 19.00 32.68 -14.79
C CYS A 25 18.16 31.48 -15.19
N VAL A 26 17.44 31.61 -16.30
CA VAL A 26 16.65 30.56 -16.92
C VAL A 26 17.16 30.27 -18.32
N THR A 27 17.36 29.00 -18.65
CA THR A 27 17.70 28.57 -20.02
C THR A 27 16.42 28.17 -20.74
N ASN A 28 16.14 28.80 -21.88
CA ASN A 28 15.09 28.30 -22.77
C ASN A 28 15.60 27.03 -23.44
N LEU A 29 14.85 25.92 -23.33
CA LEU A 29 15.27 24.64 -23.92
C LEU A 29 15.42 24.71 -25.44
N ASP A 30 14.69 25.59 -26.12
CA ASP A 30 14.80 25.80 -27.57
C ASP A 30 16.14 26.45 -27.97
N ASP A 31 16.80 27.18 -27.05
CA ASP A 31 18.14 27.73 -27.25
C ASP A 31 19.23 26.64 -27.17
N VAL A 32 18.92 25.46 -26.59
CA VAL A 32 19.83 24.33 -26.51
C VAL A 32 19.70 23.48 -27.78
N ILE A 33 20.69 23.59 -28.65
CA ILE A 33 20.72 22.91 -29.95
C ILE A 33 21.12 21.44 -29.74
N ALA A 34 20.21 20.52 -30.10
CA ALA A 34 20.50 19.08 -30.15
C ALA A 34 21.28 18.73 -31.44
N GLN A 35 22.06 17.65 -31.39
CA GLN A 35 22.83 17.20 -32.56
C GLN A 35 21.90 16.77 -33.69
N THR A 36 22.20 17.26 -34.89
CA THR A 36 21.58 16.78 -36.13
C THR A 36 22.21 15.46 -36.60
N ASN A 37 21.40 14.58 -37.21
CA ASN A 37 21.81 13.24 -37.65
C ASN A 37 22.26 12.31 -36.51
N PHE A 38 21.66 12.45 -35.33
CA PHE A 38 21.87 11.54 -34.22
C PHE A 38 21.32 10.15 -34.55
N ASP A 39 22.07 9.11 -34.18
CA ASP A 39 21.67 7.70 -34.37
C ASP A 39 21.63 7.04 -33.00
N ILE A 40 20.42 6.89 -32.47
CA ILE A 40 20.22 6.36 -31.12
C ILE A 40 20.77 4.94 -30.97
N LYS A 41 20.78 4.13 -32.04
CA LYS A 41 21.29 2.75 -32.01
C LYS A 41 22.81 2.73 -31.85
N GLN A 42 23.51 3.66 -32.49
CA GLN A 42 24.96 3.84 -32.26
C GLN A 42 25.27 4.46 -30.90
N PHE A 43 24.33 5.21 -30.32
CA PHE A 43 24.47 5.79 -28.99
C PHE A 43 24.15 4.81 -27.84
N ALA A 44 23.49 3.68 -28.12
CA ALA A 44 23.19 2.63 -27.14
C ALA A 44 24.44 2.04 -26.47
N GLY A 45 24.34 1.58 -25.22
CA GLY A 45 25.40 0.92 -24.46
C GLY A 45 25.91 1.76 -23.27
N ALA A 46 27.05 1.35 -22.71
CA ALA A 46 27.65 2.01 -21.56
C ALA A 46 28.38 3.31 -21.92
N TRP A 47 28.33 4.28 -21.02
CA TRP A 47 28.92 5.61 -21.08
C TRP A 47 29.40 6.02 -19.69
N TYR A 48 30.67 6.39 -19.55
CA TYR A 48 31.26 6.90 -18.32
C TYR A 48 31.17 8.42 -18.28
N THR A 49 30.59 9.00 -17.22
CA THR A 49 30.58 10.45 -17.02
C THR A 49 31.95 10.90 -16.56
N HIS A 50 32.66 11.65 -17.40
CA HIS A 50 33.99 12.18 -17.08
C HIS A 50 33.92 13.45 -16.25
N SER A 51 32.95 14.31 -16.58
CA SER A 51 32.72 15.54 -15.84
C SER A 51 31.28 15.97 -15.92
N GLY A 52 30.76 16.56 -14.86
CA GLY A 52 29.40 17.10 -14.83
C GLY A 52 29.21 18.15 -13.75
N THR A 53 28.16 18.96 -13.88
CA THR A 53 27.76 19.87 -12.79
C THR A 53 27.04 19.12 -11.68
N THR A 54 27.17 19.58 -10.44
CA THR A 54 26.66 18.90 -9.24
C THR A 54 25.44 19.56 -8.60
N TYR A 55 24.83 20.57 -9.24
CA TYR A 55 23.76 21.36 -8.62
C TYR A 55 22.58 20.52 -8.10
N MET A 56 22.17 19.51 -8.88
CA MET A 56 21.06 18.63 -8.49
C MET A 56 21.40 17.75 -7.29
N TYR A 57 22.57 17.14 -7.36
CA TYR A 57 22.91 16.08 -6.42
C TYR A 57 23.53 16.66 -5.15
N GLY A 58 24.09 17.86 -5.21
CA GLY A 58 24.99 18.40 -4.20
C GLY A 58 26.44 18.05 -4.53
N ASP A 59 27.35 18.84 -3.98
CA ASP A 59 28.78 18.81 -4.28
C ASP A 59 29.51 17.50 -3.88
N ASP A 60 28.85 16.68 -3.06
CA ASP A 60 29.43 15.50 -2.38
C ASP A 60 28.70 14.20 -2.67
N THR A 61 28.00 14.13 -3.79
CA THR A 61 27.04 13.02 -3.99
C THR A 61 27.56 11.90 -4.87
N TRP A 62 28.48 12.16 -5.80
CA TRP A 62 29.05 11.14 -6.69
C TRP A 62 30.54 11.41 -6.97
N ASP A 63 31.39 10.42 -6.75
CA ASP A 63 32.80 10.41 -7.19
C ASP A 63 32.94 9.86 -8.61
N SER A 64 32.06 8.95 -9.01
CA SER A 64 31.93 8.49 -10.40
C SER A 64 30.50 8.13 -10.77
N MET A 65 30.20 8.19 -12.07
CA MET A 65 28.90 7.84 -12.63
C MET A 65 29.06 7.16 -13.99
N THR A 66 28.29 6.09 -14.19
CA THR A 66 28.19 5.34 -15.43
C THR A 66 26.74 5.27 -15.86
N ASN A 67 26.49 5.49 -17.14
CA ASN A 67 25.19 5.53 -17.77
C ASN A 67 25.11 4.39 -18.79
N ILE A 68 24.09 3.56 -18.71
CA ILE A 68 23.83 2.51 -19.69
C ILE A 68 22.55 2.85 -20.42
N ILE A 69 22.65 3.05 -21.73
CA ILE A 69 21.50 3.36 -22.60
C ILE A 69 21.06 2.08 -23.31
N TYR A 70 19.86 1.60 -22.99
CA TYR A 70 19.18 0.54 -23.73
C TYR A 70 18.24 1.17 -24.74
N VAL A 71 18.27 0.67 -25.97
CA VAL A 71 17.33 1.07 -27.03
C VAL A 71 16.40 -0.11 -27.30
N HIS A 72 15.11 0.13 -27.12
CA HIS A 72 14.08 -0.87 -27.30
C HIS A 72 13.67 -0.97 -28.77
N GLU A 73 12.91 -2.01 -29.12
CA GLU A 73 12.46 -2.23 -30.50
C GLU A 73 11.55 -1.11 -31.02
N ASP A 74 10.86 -0.40 -30.12
CA ASP A 74 10.00 0.75 -30.41
C ASP A 74 10.75 2.09 -30.46
N GLU A 75 12.09 2.05 -30.42
CA GLU A 75 13.01 3.20 -30.39
C GLU A 75 12.93 4.03 -29.09
N SER A 76 12.11 3.63 -28.11
CA SER A 76 12.19 4.16 -26.76
C SER A 76 13.49 3.75 -26.08
N ILE A 77 13.91 4.51 -25.07
CA ILE A 77 15.21 4.27 -24.44
C ILE A 77 15.14 4.23 -22.92
N THR A 78 15.93 3.35 -22.33
CA THR A 78 16.09 3.25 -20.87
C THR A 78 17.52 3.62 -20.50
N ARG A 79 17.66 4.61 -19.62
CA ARG A 79 18.94 4.99 -19.02
C ARG A 79 19.03 4.39 -17.64
N VAL A 80 20.00 3.54 -17.43
CA VAL A 80 20.38 3.06 -16.10
C VAL A 80 21.61 3.82 -15.65
N VAL A 81 21.50 4.52 -14.53
CA VAL A 81 22.61 5.25 -13.92
C VAL A 81 23.17 4.40 -12.79
N SER A 82 24.46 4.12 -12.80
CA SER A 82 25.20 3.52 -11.69
C SER A 82 26.25 4.51 -11.22
N GLY A 83 26.24 4.89 -9.95
CA GLY A 83 27.22 5.85 -9.43
C GLY A 83 27.84 5.40 -8.11
N HIS A 84 29.04 5.91 -7.83
CA HIS A 84 29.74 5.70 -6.57
C HIS A 84 29.63 6.97 -5.70
N PRO A 85 28.84 6.96 -4.63
CA PRO A 85 28.75 8.11 -3.73
C PRO A 85 30.03 8.35 -2.95
N LYS A 86 30.34 9.61 -2.63
CA LYS A 86 31.55 9.94 -1.83
C LYS A 86 31.59 9.30 -0.45
N ASN A 87 30.41 9.03 0.10
CA ASN A 87 30.24 8.57 1.48
C ASN A 87 30.05 7.05 1.59
N THR A 88 30.19 6.30 0.49
CA THR A 88 29.95 4.85 0.49
C THR A 88 30.92 4.13 -0.45
N ASP A 89 31.48 3.00 -0.04
CA ASP A 89 32.30 2.13 -0.90
C ASP A 89 31.46 1.25 -1.86
N LYS A 90 30.18 1.57 -2.05
CA LYS A 90 29.22 0.77 -2.83
C LYS A 90 28.61 1.59 -3.96
N CYS A 91 28.47 0.96 -5.11
CA CYS A 91 27.75 1.51 -6.25
C CYS A 91 26.24 1.49 -6.02
N MET A 92 25.58 2.61 -6.28
CA MET A 92 24.12 2.72 -6.28
C MET A 92 23.60 2.73 -7.71
N ILE A 93 22.54 1.97 -7.97
CA ILE A 93 21.91 1.85 -9.29
C ILE A 93 20.54 2.53 -9.28
N HIS A 94 20.29 3.38 -10.28
CA HIS A 94 19.05 4.11 -10.50
C HIS A 94 18.58 3.94 -11.96
N PRO A 95 17.60 3.07 -12.24
CA PRO A 95 17.00 2.96 -13.56
C PRO A 95 16.04 4.12 -13.86
N ARG A 96 16.01 4.60 -15.12
CA ARG A 96 15.10 5.63 -15.63
C ARG A 96 14.63 5.30 -17.05
N ILE A 97 13.32 5.37 -17.30
CA ILE A 97 12.71 5.16 -18.62
C ILE A 97 12.50 6.53 -19.28
N MET A 98 12.80 6.64 -20.57
CA MET A 98 12.76 7.89 -21.32
C MET A 98 12.13 7.64 -22.69
N THR A 99 11.34 8.60 -23.17
CA THR A 99 10.68 8.57 -24.46
C THR A 99 11.30 9.61 -25.38
N GLU A 100 11.41 9.27 -26.66
CA GLU A 100 11.92 10.18 -27.70
C GLU A 100 10.86 11.22 -28.06
N ASP A 101 11.25 12.50 -28.01
CA ASP A 101 10.39 13.63 -28.42
C ASP A 101 10.75 14.08 -29.85
N ASP A 102 12.04 14.12 -30.20
CA ASP A 102 12.58 14.46 -31.54
C ASP A 102 14.04 13.95 -31.68
N THR A 103 14.66 14.03 -32.86
CA THR A 103 16.03 13.52 -33.09
C THR A 103 17.03 14.16 -32.11
N ALA A 104 17.56 13.36 -31.15
CA ALA A 104 18.45 13.76 -30.05
C ALA A 104 17.84 14.57 -28.88
N GLU A 105 16.51 14.71 -28.80
CA GLU A 105 15.79 15.26 -27.65
C GLU A 105 14.87 14.20 -27.03
N TYR A 106 14.95 14.08 -25.71
CA TYR A 106 14.26 13.03 -24.97
C TYR A 106 13.60 13.60 -23.72
N SER A 107 12.39 13.13 -23.43
CA SER A 107 11.65 13.41 -22.21
C SER A 107 11.57 12.18 -21.31
N GLY A 108 11.57 12.39 -20.01
CA GLY A 108 11.41 11.34 -19.00
C GLY A 108 10.64 11.85 -17.78
N ALA A 109 9.94 10.96 -17.09
CA ALA A 109 9.26 11.29 -15.85
C ALA A 109 10.15 10.99 -14.64
N LEU A 110 10.19 11.90 -13.68
CA LEU A 110 10.75 11.70 -12.33
C LEU A 110 9.61 11.68 -11.33
N MET A 111 9.84 11.09 -10.15
CA MET A 111 8.87 11.09 -9.05
C MET A 111 8.44 12.49 -8.60
N GLN A 112 9.11 13.56 -9.06
CA GLN A 112 8.84 14.94 -8.70
C GLN A 112 8.70 15.91 -9.89
N GLY A 113 8.68 15.44 -11.15
CA GLY A 113 8.56 16.35 -12.31
C GLY A 113 8.91 15.72 -13.67
N THR A 114 8.85 16.53 -14.73
CA THR A 114 9.29 16.14 -16.08
C THR A 114 10.74 16.54 -16.31
N MET A 115 11.57 15.57 -16.69
CA MET A 115 12.96 15.77 -17.10
C MET A 115 13.05 15.80 -18.62
N LYS A 116 13.76 16.77 -19.18
CA LYS A 116 14.18 16.79 -20.59
C LYS A 116 15.69 16.71 -20.67
N TYR A 117 16.22 16.06 -21.70
CA TYR A 117 17.64 16.14 -21.98
C TYR A 117 17.91 16.12 -23.47
N LYS A 118 19.06 16.69 -23.84
CA LYS A 118 19.51 16.87 -25.22
C LYS A 118 20.92 16.33 -25.36
N VAL A 119 21.13 15.50 -26.39
CA VAL A 119 22.48 15.15 -26.84
C VAL A 119 22.96 16.31 -27.72
N MET A 120 23.76 17.20 -27.15
CA MET A 120 24.25 18.39 -27.88
C MET A 120 25.30 18.01 -28.91
N TYR A 121 26.09 16.99 -28.61
CA TYR A 121 27.09 16.42 -29.51
C TYR A 121 27.42 14.99 -29.10
N THR A 122 27.72 14.15 -30.09
CA THR A 122 28.35 12.86 -29.98
C THR A 122 29.04 12.48 -31.28
N ASP A 123 30.21 11.85 -31.15
CA ASP A 123 30.87 11.08 -32.21
C ASP A 123 30.75 9.56 -31.96
N TYR A 124 29.83 9.17 -31.07
CA TYR A 124 29.59 7.81 -30.56
C TYR A 124 30.71 7.21 -29.71
N SER A 125 31.85 7.89 -29.56
CA SER A 125 32.93 7.57 -28.62
C SER A 125 32.94 8.50 -27.40
N SER A 126 32.46 9.72 -27.58
CA SER A 126 32.31 10.78 -26.60
C SER A 126 31.00 11.55 -26.82
N ALA A 127 30.48 12.19 -25.78
CA ALA A 127 29.23 12.95 -25.88
C ALA A 127 29.20 14.15 -24.92
N ALA A 128 28.49 15.20 -25.32
CA ALA A 128 28.13 16.35 -24.51
C ALA A 128 26.61 16.35 -24.31
N MET A 129 26.19 16.29 -23.05
CA MET A 129 24.80 16.10 -22.63
C MET A 129 24.31 17.30 -21.83
N PHE A 130 23.09 17.73 -22.08
CA PHE A 130 22.38 18.72 -21.27
C PHE A 130 21.10 18.10 -20.69
N PHE A 131 20.85 18.29 -19.40
CA PHE A 131 19.67 17.83 -18.68
C PHE A 131 18.96 19.02 -18.02
N CYS A 132 17.64 19.01 -18.09
CA CYS A 132 16.75 19.84 -17.31
C CYS A 132 15.79 18.94 -16.54
N PHE A 133 15.86 18.93 -15.21
CA PHE A 133 15.09 17.99 -14.41
C PHE A 133 13.72 18.50 -13.99
N ASP A 134 13.45 19.77 -14.22
CA ASP A 134 12.17 20.41 -13.92
C ASP A 134 11.87 21.49 -14.98
N VAL A 135 11.27 21.04 -16.07
CA VAL A 135 10.89 21.91 -17.19
C VAL A 135 9.68 22.73 -16.81
N GLN A 136 9.84 24.05 -16.77
CA GLN A 136 8.78 24.98 -16.44
C GLN A 136 7.69 25.00 -17.52
N ALA A 137 6.54 25.60 -17.19
CA ALA A 137 5.39 25.63 -18.09
C ALA A 137 5.69 26.33 -19.44
N ASP A 138 6.62 27.26 -19.45
CA ASP A 138 7.05 28.05 -20.61
C ASP A 138 8.20 27.42 -21.42
N GLY A 139 8.62 26.20 -21.09
CA GLY A 139 9.73 25.52 -21.76
C GLY A 139 11.12 25.98 -21.30
N THR A 140 11.21 26.74 -20.20
CA THR A 140 12.48 27.11 -19.59
C THR A 140 12.92 26.12 -18.52
N CYS A 141 14.22 26.11 -18.24
CA CYS A 141 14.83 25.40 -17.12
C CYS A 141 15.42 26.41 -16.13
N ALA A 142 15.12 26.23 -14.84
CA ALA A 142 15.78 27.02 -13.79
C ALA A 142 17.24 26.55 -13.61
N HIS A 143 18.17 27.48 -13.38
CA HIS A 143 19.60 27.18 -13.25
C HIS A 143 19.92 26.04 -12.28
N GLU A 144 19.29 26.01 -11.10
CA GLU A 144 19.50 24.95 -10.09
C GLU A 144 18.95 23.58 -10.48
N LYS A 145 18.23 23.51 -11.61
CA LYS A 145 17.65 22.30 -12.21
C LYS A 145 18.33 21.91 -13.52
N GLU A 146 19.33 22.68 -13.96
CA GLU A 146 20.16 22.38 -15.12
C GLU A 146 21.34 21.49 -14.73
N GLN A 147 21.68 20.54 -15.59
CA GLN A 147 22.93 19.78 -15.47
C GLN A 147 23.55 19.58 -16.85
N ILE A 148 24.86 19.76 -16.93
CA ILE A 148 25.63 19.37 -18.11
C ILE A 148 26.57 18.24 -17.74
N GLU A 149 26.72 17.26 -18.64
CA GLU A 149 27.61 16.12 -18.45
C GLU A 149 28.41 15.86 -19.73
N ILE A 150 29.67 15.43 -19.56
CA ILE A 150 30.52 14.92 -20.64
C ILE A 150 30.71 13.42 -20.43
N TRP A 151 30.40 12.65 -21.45
CA TRP A 151 30.45 11.19 -21.44
C TRP A 151 31.51 10.65 -22.40
N SER A 152 32.02 9.44 -22.12
CA SER A 152 32.80 8.65 -23.07
C SER A 152 32.53 7.15 -22.92
N ARG A 153 32.75 6.39 -23.99
CA ARG A 153 32.70 4.92 -23.98
C ARG A 153 33.81 4.28 -23.17
N SER A 154 34.87 5.00 -22.88
CA SER A 154 36.03 4.52 -22.12
C SER A 154 36.37 5.52 -21.02
N ILE A 155 36.83 4.98 -19.90
CA ILE A 155 37.32 5.78 -18.79
C ILE A 155 38.67 6.44 -19.10
N ASP A 156 39.42 5.90 -20.05
CA ASP A 156 40.78 6.34 -20.38
C ASP A 156 40.85 7.21 -21.65
N ASP A 157 39.79 7.21 -22.48
CA ASP A 157 39.86 7.80 -23.83
C ASP A 157 39.56 9.31 -23.89
N MET A 158 39.41 9.98 -22.75
CA MET A 158 39.12 11.42 -22.70
C MET A 158 40.40 12.25 -22.70
N THR A 159 40.91 12.58 -23.90
CA THR A 159 42.04 13.49 -24.04
C THR A 159 41.66 14.93 -23.66
N THR A 160 42.64 15.74 -23.25
CA THR A 160 42.41 17.17 -22.95
C THR A 160 41.85 17.93 -24.16
N ASP A 161 42.26 17.58 -25.38
CA ASP A 161 41.74 18.20 -26.60
C ASP A 161 40.29 17.81 -26.87
N THR A 162 39.94 16.53 -26.70
CA THR A 162 38.55 16.05 -26.79
C THR A 162 37.66 16.75 -25.75
N MET A 163 38.11 16.81 -24.50
CA MET A 163 37.41 17.51 -23.41
C MET A 163 37.19 18.99 -23.75
N ASN A 164 38.23 19.70 -24.18
CA ASN A 164 38.12 21.12 -24.54
C ASN A 164 37.18 21.36 -25.73
N ASN A 165 37.15 20.46 -26.71
CA ASN A 165 36.22 20.50 -27.82
C ASN A 165 34.77 20.29 -27.34
N LEU A 166 34.51 19.30 -26.49
CA LEU A 166 33.18 19.04 -25.92
C LEU A 166 32.67 20.19 -25.06
N LEU A 167 33.55 20.80 -24.25
CA LEU A 167 33.21 21.97 -23.44
C LEU A 167 32.80 23.19 -24.27
N SER A 168 33.21 23.27 -25.55
CA SER A 168 32.84 24.38 -26.41
C SER A 168 31.34 24.40 -26.75
N TYR A 169 30.66 23.25 -26.72
CA TYR A 169 29.23 23.13 -26.99
C TYR A 169 28.37 23.74 -25.88
N PHE A 170 28.87 23.83 -24.65
CA PHE A 170 28.15 24.45 -23.54
C PHE A 170 28.29 25.96 -23.46
N ARG A 171 29.19 26.58 -24.24
CA ARG A 171 29.42 28.05 -24.20
C ARG A 171 28.21 28.89 -24.62
N GLY A 172 27.21 28.28 -25.26
CA GLY A 172 25.94 28.93 -25.62
C GLY A 172 24.86 28.86 -24.53
N ILE A 173 25.05 28.05 -23.48
CA ILE A 173 24.07 27.90 -22.40
C ILE A 173 24.27 29.05 -21.41
N LYS A 174 23.25 29.89 -21.26
CA LYS A 174 23.36 31.15 -20.51
C LYS A 174 23.60 30.96 -19.02
N CYS A 175 23.04 29.89 -18.45
CA CYS A 175 22.89 29.78 -17.00
C CYS A 175 23.89 28.82 -16.36
N THR A 176 24.33 27.79 -17.06
CA THR A 176 25.30 26.84 -16.54
C THR A 176 26.71 27.16 -17.04
N ASP A 177 27.63 27.49 -16.12
CA ASP A 177 29.02 27.77 -16.45
C ASP A 177 29.85 26.49 -16.43
N VAL A 178 30.63 26.26 -17.47
CA VAL A 178 31.57 25.13 -17.59
C VAL A 178 32.54 25.06 -16.40
N LYS A 179 32.86 26.20 -15.78
CA LYS A 179 33.73 26.23 -14.59
C LYS A 179 33.16 25.47 -13.38
N ASP A 180 31.85 25.23 -13.36
CA ASP A 180 31.16 24.55 -12.27
C ASP A 180 31.10 23.02 -12.49
N MET A 181 31.63 22.53 -13.61
CA MET A 181 31.79 21.11 -13.85
C MET A 181 32.89 20.52 -12.97
N LYS A 182 32.59 19.37 -12.35
CA LYS A 182 33.54 18.59 -11.57
C LYS A 182 33.91 17.33 -12.31
N VAL A 183 35.14 16.87 -12.08
CA VAL A 183 35.63 15.59 -12.60
C VAL A 183 34.99 14.46 -11.81
N MET A 184 34.44 13.45 -12.52
CA MET A 184 33.63 12.36 -11.98
C MET A 184 34.19 10.97 -12.35
N VAL A 185 35.50 10.78 -12.20
CA VAL A 185 36.17 9.52 -12.56
C VAL A 185 36.83 8.81 -11.38
N GLN A 186 36.46 9.09 -10.13
CA GLN A 186 37.04 8.41 -8.96
C GLN A 186 36.11 7.30 -8.42
N GLY A 187 36.65 6.12 -8.13
CA GLY A 187 35.90 5.02 -7.48
C GLY A 187 34.96 4.23 -8.40
N HIS A 188 35.44 3.75 -9.55
CA HIS A 188 34.60 3.17 -10.61
C HIS A 188 33.63 2.08 -10.17
N CYS A 189 32.39 2.22 -10.64
CA CYS A 189 31.43 1.14 -10.70
C CYS A 189 31.64 0.31 -11.97
N GLU A 190 32.05 -0.94 -11.83
CA GLU A 190 32.11 -1.86 -12.97
C GLU A 190 30.72 -2.00 -13.61
N THR A 191 30.68 -1.86 -14.94
CA THR A 191 29.49 -2.19 -15.72
C THR A 191 29.33 -3.71 -15.75
N PRO A 192 28.11 -4.27 -15.56
CA PRO A 192 27.88 -5.68 -15.82
C PRO A 192 28.27 -5.95 -17.29
N SER A 193 29.26 -6.83 -17.52
CA SER A 193 29.78 -7.08 -18.87
C SER A 193 28.70 -7.66 -19.77
N SER A 194 28.31 -6.94 -20.83
CA SER A 194 27.18 -7.28 -21.70
C SER A 194 27.54 -8.13 -22.93
N THR A 195 28.48 -9.08 -22.83
CA THR A 195 28.95 -9.83 -24.02
C THR A 195 29.07 -11.34 -23.77
N GLU A 196 27.99 -12.10 -23.98
CA GLU A 196 27.94 -13.41 -24.69
C GLU A 196 26.51 -14.03 -24.60
N PRO A 197 25.81 -14.30 -25.73
CA PRO A 197 24.44 -14.86 -25.70
C PRO A 197 24.33 -16.38 -25.46
N ASP A 198 25.43 -17.14 -25.46
CA ASP A 198 25.36 -18.61 -25.54
C ASP A 198 26.30 -19.31 -24.54
N LYS A 199 25.98 -19.29 -23.23
CA LYS A 199 26.36 -20.34 -22.24
C LYS A 199 25.75 -20.08 -20.85
N PRO A 200 25.19 -21.11 -20.17
CA PRO A 200 24.70 -20.96 -18.81
C PRO A 200 25.82 -21.24 -17.81
N GLY A 201 26.32 -20.19 -17.15
CA GLY A 201 27.24 -20.36 -16.02
C GLY A 201 27.99 -19.09 -15.64
N GLY A 202 27.52 -18.40 -14.61
CA GLY A 202 28.24 -17.30 -13.96
C GLY A 202 27.26 -16.24 -13.44
N GLY A 203 27.01 -16.26 -12.12
CA GLY A 203 26.03 -15.40 -11.48
C GLY A 203 26.41 -13.93 -11.51
N CYS A 204 25.52 -13.11 -12.07
CA CYS A 204 25.42 -11.69 -11.81
C CYS A 204 24.37 -11.47 -10.71
N TYR A 205 24.71 -10.69 -9.68
CA TYR A 205 23.77 -10.24 -8.66
C TYR A 205 22.91 -9.09 -9.21
N PHE A 206 21.85 -9.45 -9.93
CA PHE A 206 20.62 -8.66 -9.97
C PHE A 206 19.57 -9.38 -9.13
N SER A 207 18.83 -8.65 -8.30
CA SER A 207 17.54 -9.10 -7.78
C SER A 207 16.57 -9.18 -8.97
N PRO A 208 15.98 -10.34 -9.32
CA PRO A 208 15.13 -10.48 -10.51
C PRO A 208 13.71 -9.90 -10.37
N ASN A 209 13.41 -9.15 -9.30
CA ASN A 209 12.04 -9.05 -8.77
C ASN A 209 11.39 -7.66 -8.83
N GLU A 210 11.90 -6.72 -9.61
CA GLU A 210 11.22 -5.42 -9.78
C GLU A 210 10.45 -5.37 -11.10
N ARG A 211 9.12 -5.60 -11.04
CA ARG A 211 8.20 -5.17 -12.11
C ARG A 211 7.86 -3.70 -11.87
N HIS A 212 8.42 -2.81 -12.68
CA HIS A 212 8.05 -1.39 -12.69
C HIS A 212 6.98 -1.15 -13.75
N VAL A 213 5.83 -0.62 -13.34
CA VAL A 213 4.86 -0.02 -14.26
C VAL A 213 5.05 1.49 -14.19
N THR A 214 5.70 2.06 -15.19
CA THR A 214 5.89 3.51 -15.29
C THR A 214 4.84 4.08 -16.25
N LEU A 215 4.00 4.98 -15.75
CA LEU A 215 3.04 5.74 -16.53
C LEU A 215 3.66 7.08 -16.92
N ALA A 216 3.99 7.26 -18.19
CA ALA A 216 4.37 8.57 -18.72
C ALA A 216 3.12 9.26 -19.30
N LYS A 217 2.82 10.47 -18.82
CA LYS A 217 1.73 11.33 -19.30
C LYS A 217 2.34 12.52 -20.03
N GLU A 218 2.05 12.68 -21.30
CA GLU A 218 2.49 13.83 -22.09
C GLU A 218 1.52 15.02 -21.98
N ARG A 219 2.02 16.25 -22.15
CA ARG A 219 1.21 17.48 -22.22
C ARG A 219 0.43 17.55 -23.56
N PRO A 220 -0.69 18.28 -23.61
CA PRO A 220 -1.50 18.37 -24.83
C PRO A 220 -0.87 19.29 -25.88
N SER A 221 -0.70 18.81 -27.10
CA SER A 221 -0.61 19.67 -28.29
C SER A 221 -1.88 19.47 -29.14
N GLY A 222 -2.93 20.25 -28.87
CA GLY A 222 -4.24 20.14 -29.53
C GLY A 222 -5.16 19.06 -28.92
N ASP A 223 -6.23 18.70 -29.66
CA ASP A 223 -7.35 17.82 -29.24
C ASP A 223 -6.99 16.34 -29.01
N PHE A 224 -5.72 16.02 -28.74
CA PHE A 224 -5.20 14.65 -28.66
C PHE A 224 -4.41 14.37 -27.37
N TYR A 225 -4.60 13.19 -26.79
CA TYR A 225 -3.75 12.65 -25.71
C TYR A 225 -3.04 11.38 -26.16
N THR A 226 -1.75 11.26 -25.84
CA THR A 226 -0.96 10.05 -26.06
C THR A 226 -0.52 9.45 -24.71
N MET A 227 -0.69 8.14 -24.54
CA MET A 227 -0.27 7.40 -23.34
C MET A 227 0.58 6.20 -23.73
N TYR A 228 1.68 5.98 -22.99
CA TYR A 228 2.59 4.84 -23.14
C TYR A 228 2.59 3.97 -21.88
N VAL A 229 2.58 2.65 -22.05
CA VAL A 229 2.63 1.65 -20.97
C VAL A 229 3.69 0.62 -21.30
N ALA A 230 4.66 0.43 -20.41
CA ALA A 230 5.70 -0.59 -20.50
C ALA A 230 5.54 -1.65 -19.40
N VAL A 231 5.81 -2.91 -19.74
CA VAL A 231 5.79 -4.06 -18.83
C VAL A 231 7.03 -4.91 -19.08
N THR A 232 7.78 -5.24 -18.03
CA THR A 232 8.99 -6.09 -18.08
C THR A 232 8.70 -7.50 -17.56
N GLU A 233 9.20 -8.54 -18.25
CA GLU A 233 8.98 -9.95 -17.93
C GLU A 233 10.28 -10.77 -18.14
N GLY A 234 10.78 -11.46 -17.09
CA GLY A 234 11.73 -12.57 -17.20
C GLY A 234 13.18 -12.30 -17.64
N GLU A 235 13.95 -13.40 -17.79
CA GLU A 235 15.40 -13.43 -18.09
C GLU A 235 15.76 -13.29 -19.59
N GLU A 236 14.76 -13.27 -20.48
CA GLU A 236 14.90 -12.76 -21.85
C GLU A 236 14.01 -11.52 -21.97
N ALA A 237 14.62 -10.33 -21.96
CA ALA A 237 13.89 -9.06 -21.91
C ALA A 237 13.16 -8.77 -23.24
N VAL A 238 11.89 -9.18 -23.34
CA VAL A 238 10.96 -8.66 -24.35
C VAL A 238 10.05 -7.63 -23.68
N MET A 239 10.31 -6.34 -23.90
CA MET A 239 9.40 -5.27 -23.48
C MET A 239 8.43 -4.92 -24.60
N SER A 240 7.13 -4.95 -24.29
CA SER A 240 6.08 -4.49 -25.21
C SER A 240 5.61 -3.09 -24.81
N ALA A 241 5.64 -2.13 -25.75
CA ALA A 241 5.14 -0.77 -25.56
C ALA A 241 3.86 -0.52 -26.35
N TYR A 242 2.88 0.11 -25.71
CA TYR A 242 1.56 0.39 -26.31
C TYR A 242 1.33 1.90 -26.43
N LYS A 243 1.04 2.39 -27.66
CA LYS A 243 0.65 3.77 -27.95
C LYS A 243 -0.87 3.90 -28.07
N PHE A 244 -1.47 4.73 -27.24
CA PHE A 244 -2.89 5.06 -27.29
C PHE A 244 -3.08 6.51 -27.69
N THR A 245 -3.87 6.79 -28.73
CA THR A 245 -4.24 8.17 -29.11
C THR A 245 -5.71 8.41 -28.84
N VAL A 246 -6.03 9.41 -28.03
CA VAL A 246 -7.40 9.80 -27.64
C VAL A 246 -7.74 11.12 -28.31
N SER A 247 -8.72 11.15 -29.22
CA SER A 247 -9.20 12.38 -29.87
C SER A 247 -10.56 12.81 -29.30
N GLN A 248 -10.73 14.10 -29.03
CA GLN A 248 -11.97 14.68 -28.53
C GLN A 248 -12.59 15.60 -29.59
N ASN A 249 -13.74 15.21 -30.15
CA ASN A 249 -14.55 16.08 -31.01
C ASN A 249 -16.03 15.91 -30.62
N ASP A 250 -16.72 17.02 -30.33
CA ASP A 250 -18.14 17.17 -29.96
C ASP A 250 -18.86 15.87 -29.51
N ASN A 251 -18.57 15.46 -28.27
CA ASN A 251 -19.20 14.38 -27.49
C ASN A 251 -18.82 12.92 -27.82
N ILE A 252 -17.78 12.67 -28.63
CA ILE A 252 -17.29 11.30 -28.89
C ILE A 252 -15.79 11.21 -28.66
N VAL A 253 -15.38 10.22 -27.86
CA VAL A 253 -13.96 9.89 -27.60
C VAL A 253 -13.55 8.74 -28.52
N TYR A 254 -12.59 9.00 -29.41
CA TYR A 254 -11.99 7.95 -30.24
C TYR A 254 -10.69 7.48 -29.60
N VAL A 255 -10.59 6.17 -29.32
CA VAL A 255 -9.34 5.53 -28.89
C VAL A 255 -8.84 4.68 -30.05
N THR A 256 -7.65 5.00 -30.56
CA THR A 256 -6.99 4.19 -31.58
C THR A 256 -5.71 3.60 -31.01
N SER A 257 -5.48 2.32 -31.26
CA SER A 257 -4.20 1.64 -31.04
C SER A 257 -3.61 1.28 -32.40
N SER A 258 -2.34 1.63 -32.64
CA SER A 258 -1.64 1.25 -33.87
C SER A 258 -0.64 0.15 -33.57
N HIS A 259 -0.80 -1.01 -34.21
CA HIS A 259 0.16 -2.10 -34.24
C HIS A 259 0.61 -2.30 -35.69
N ARG A 260 1.93 -2.24 -35.97
CA ARG A 260 2.45 -2.62 -37.28
C ARG A 260 2.94 -4.07 -37.21
N ARG A 261 2.33 -4.97 -38.00
CA ARG A 261 2.67 -6.40 -38.04
C ARG A 261 4.01 -6.61 -38.76
N VAL A 262 4.93 -7.33 -38.13
CA VAL A 262 5.83 -8.27 -38.82
C VAL A 262 5.76 -9.61 -38.08
N ASN A 263 5.71 -10.68 -38.85
CA ASN A 263 5.21 -12.03 -38.55
C ASN A 263 5.43 -12.66 -37.16
N SER A 264 4.29 -13.17 -36.63
CA SER A 264 4.05 -14.34 -35.78
C SER A 264 3.69 -14.14 -34.28
N CYS A 265 2.42 -14.49 -34.02
CA CYS A 265 1.80 -15.05 -32.81
C CYS A 265 1.87 -14.32 -31.45
N SER A 266 0.99 -13.33 -31.27
CA SER A 266 -0.04 -13.31 -30.20
C SER A 266 -0.95 -12.08 -30.34
N GLU A 267 -2.25 -12.23 -30.08
CA GLU A 267 -3.22 -11.13 -29.95
C GLU A 267 -3.42 -10.85 -28.45
N ILE A 268 -3.29 -9.58 -28.04
CA ILE A 268 -3.46 -9.10 -26.66
C ILE A 268 -4.75 -8.27 -26.58
N GLU A 269 -5.66 -8.61 -25.66
CA GLU A 269 -6.98 -7.96 -25.50
C GLU A 269 -6.97 -6.97 -24.31
N LEU A 270 -7.15 -5.67 -24.59
CA LEU A 270 -6.96 -4.53 -23.67
C LEU A 270 -8.16 -4.18 -22.76
N GLY A 271 -9.13 -5.09 -22.60
CA GLY A 271 -10.45 -4.78 -22.02
C GLY A 271 -10.54 -4.53 -20.50
N LYS A 272 -9.43 -4.55 -19.73
CA LYS A 272 -9.47 -4.57 -18.24
C LYS A 272 -9.00 -3.30 -17.52
N TYR A 273 -8.51 -2.26 -18.20
CA TYR A 273 -7.74 -1.18 -17.53
C TYR A 273 -8.34 0.24 -17.56
N PHE A 274 -9.57 0.47 -18.04
CA PHE A 274 -10.15 1.82 -18.10
C PHE A 274 -11.48 1.97 -17.33
N ARG A 275 -11.62 3.08 -16.59
CA ARG A 275 -12.87 3.59 -16.03
C ARG A 275 -13.09 5.02 -16.54
N ILE A 276 -14.14 5.25 -17.31
CA ILE A 276 -14.56 6.59 -17.76
C ILE A 276 -15.69 7.04 -16.84
N SER A 277 -15.61 8.26 -16.29
CA SER A 277 -16.66 8.87 -15.45
C SER A 277 -17.93 9.17 -16.26
N GLU A 278 -19.09 9.07 -15.63
CA GLU A 278 -20.42 9.16 -16.26
C GLU A 278 -20.58 10.39 -17.17
N GLY A 279 -21.00 10.17 -18.43
CA GLY A 279 -21.40 11.22 -19.37
C GLY A 279 -21.13 10.98 -20.86
N HIS A 280 -20.21 10.07 -21.23
CA HIS A 280 -19.82 9.85 -22.64
C HIS A 280 -19.83 8.37 -23.04
N TYR A 281 -20.26 8.09 -24.27
CA TYR A 281 -20.41 6.73 -24.81
C TYR A 281 -19.24 6.35 -25.73
N LEU A 282 -18.80 5.09 -25.61
CA LEU A 282 -17.77 4.48 -26.44
C LEU A 282 -18.41 3.81 -27.67
N GLN A 283 -18.08 4.24 -28.89
CA GLN A 283 -18.52 3.58 -30.13
C GLN A 283 -17.32 2.97 -30.85
N ILE A 284 -17.30 1.64 -31.00
CA ILE A 284 -16.33 0.91 -31.83
C ILE A 284 -17.05 0.56 -33.14
N GLY A 285 -16.64 1.18 -34.25
CA GLY A 285 -17.36 1.08 -35.52
C GLY A 285 -16.92 -0.11 -36.39
N SER A 286 -17.89 -0.94 -36.80
CA SER A 286 -17.85 -1.65 -38.09
C SER A 286 -19.19 -1.48 -38.83
N SER A 287 -19.11 -0.78 -39.97
CA SER A 287 -20.05 -0.56 -41.09
C SER A 287 -21.50 -1.15 -41.13
N ILE A 288 -22.47 -0.20 -41.23
CA ILE A 288 -23.82 -0.14 -41.91
C ILE A 288 -25.08 -0.86 -41.34
N PRO A 289 -26.34 -0.42 -41.62
CA PRO A 289 -27.16 0.35 -40.67
C PRO A 289 -28.57 -0.26 -40.40
N ARG A 290 -29.17 -0.02 -39.23
CA ARG A 290 -30.65 0.01 -39.08
C ARG A 290 -31.06 1.03 -38.01
N GLU A 291 -31.97 1.91 -38.41
CA GLU A 291 -32.60 2.97 -37.62
C GLU A 291 -33.42 2.39 -36.45
N ILE A 292 -33.26 2.96 -35.25
CA ILE A 292 -34.24 2.86 -34.16
C ILE A 292 -34.38 4.25 -33.54
N TRP A 293 -35.60 4.77 -33.55
CA TRP A 293 -36.00 6.03 -32.91
C TRP A 293 -36.07 5.85 -31.39
N ILE A 294 -35.45 6.76 -30.62
CA ILE A 294 -35.63 6.86 -29.17
C ILE A 294 -36.08 8.28 -28.83
N ALA A 295 -37.24 8.36 -28.15
CA ALA A 295 -37.81 9.59 -27.64
C ALA A 295 -37.13 10.01 -26.32
N GLU A 296 -36.94 11.32 -26.22
CA GLU A 296 -36.30 12.06 -25.13
C GLU A 296 -37.18 12.10 -23.87
N ILE A 297 -36.63 11.73 -22.71
CA ILE A 297 -37.24 11.99 -21.39
C ILE A 297 -36.15 12.44 -20.41
N GLU A 298 -36.17 13.72 -20.07
CA GLU A 298 -35.52 14.28 -18.88
C GLU A 298 -36.32 13.93 -17.62
N ARG A 299 -35.62 13.44 -16.57
CA ARG A 299 -35.71 13.84 -15.14
C ARG A 299 -35.38 12.70 -14.17
N SER A 300 -34.55 13.05 -13.19
CA SER A 300 -34.08 12.26 -12.05
C SER A 300 -35.20 12.00 -11.02
N ILE A 301 -35.44 10.74 -10.66
CA ILE A 301 -36.26 10.34 -9.49
C ILE A 301 -35.53 9.23 -8.72
N ILE A 302 -35.33 9.44 -7.42
CA ILE A 302 -34.93 8.41 -6.45
C ILE A 302 -36.15 7.49 -6.22
N GLY A 303 -36.02 6.21 -6.55
CA GLY A 303 -37.11 5.23 -6.39
C GLY A 303 -37.04 4.46 -5.07
N LEU A 304 -38.03 4.65 -4.19
CA LEU A 304 -38.30 3.78 -3.04
C LEU A 304 -39.20 2.61 -3.50
N PHE A 305 -38.75 1.36 -3.37
CA PHE A 305 -39.56 0.18 -3.69
C PHE A 305 -40.20 -0.39 -2.43
N ILE A 306 -41.53 -0.30 -2.34
CA ILE A 306 -42.32 -0.92 -1.27
C ILE A 306 -43.01 -2.17 -1.82
N CYS A 307 -42.71 -3.35 -1.25
CA CYS A 307 -43.38 -4.60 -1.57
C CYS A 307 -44.32 -5.00 -0.43
N TYR A 308 -45.55 -5.38 -0.79
CA TYR A 308 -46.57 -5.89 0.13
C TYR A 308 -46.76 -7.39 -0.11
N GLU A 309 -46.47 -8.21 0.89
CA GLU A 309 -46.53 -9.67 0.78
C GLU A 309 -47.75 -10.21 1.53
N ARG A 310 -48.64 -10.92 0.81
CA ARG A 310 -49.75 -11.67 1.40
C ARG A 310 -49.43 -13.16 1.36
N LYS A 311 -49.73 -13.89 2.44
CA LYS A 311 -49.45 -15.34 2.57
C LYS A 311 -49.91 -16.11 1.33
N GLY A 312 -48.97 -16.57 0.50
CA GLY A 312 -49.21 -17.63 -0.49
C GLY A 312 -49.00 -17.35 -1.99
N GLY A 313 -48.36 -16.27 -2.48
CA GLY A 313 -48.00 -16.23 -3.91
C GLY A 313 -47.46 -14.92 -4.50
N LYS A 314 -46.55 -15.10 -5.48
CA LYS A 314 -45.84 -14.19 -6.43
C LYS A 314 -46.14 -12.67 -6.38
N CYS A 315 -45.05 -11.90 -6.35
CA CYS A 315 -45.02 -10.45 -6.60
C CYS A 315 -45.53 -10.08 -8.01
N THR A 316 -46.61 -9.30 -8.11
CA THR A 316 -47.06 -8.71 -9.39
C THR A 316 -46.82 -7.20 -9.41
N LYS A 317 -45.99 -6.75 -10.37
CA LYS A 317 -45.46 -5.38 -10.51
C LYS A 317 -46.48 -4.33 -11.02
N SER A 318 -47.73 -4.72 -11.32
CA SER A 318 -48.61 -3.95 -12.21
C SER A 318 -49.52 -2.90 -11.56
N ARG A 319 -49.58 -2.78 -10.22
CA ARG A 319 -50.59 -1.92 -9.56
C ARG A 319 -50.07 -0.62 -8.95
N VAL A 320 -48.77 -0.54 -8.62
CA VAL A 320 -48.16 0.66 -7.99
C VAL A 320 -47.80 1.72 -9.04
N GLN A 321 -47.38 1.32 -10.23
CA GLN A 321 -47.05 2.25 -11.33
C GLN A 321 -48.23 3.14 -11.77
N ARG A 322 -49.47 2.65 -11.62
CA ARG A 322 -50.66 3.38 -12.07
C ARG A 322 -51.12 4.47 -11.09
N LEU A 323 -50.74 4.37 -9.82
CA LEU A 323 -51.08 5.36 -8.78
C LEU A 323 -50.10 6.53 -8.77
N VAL A 324 -48.82 6.27 -9.08
CA VAL A 324 -47.77 7.31 -9.17
C VAL A 324 -47.95 8.19 -10.41
N GLN A 325 -48.49 7.65 -11.51
CA GLN A 325 -48.80 8.43 -12.72
C GLN A 325 -50.01 9.37 -12.57
N GLN A 326 -50.81 9.25 -11.49
CA GLN A 326 -52.08 9.98 -11.33
C GLN A 326 -52.06 11.07 -10.25
N ASN A 327 -50.92 11.34 -9.59
CA ASN A 327 -50.75 12.44 -8.63
C ASN A 327 -51.84 12.51 -7.53
N GLN A 328 -52.34 11.37 -7.04
CA GLN A 328 -53.26 11.33 -5.90
C GLN A 328 -52.53 11.00 -4.59
N PRO A 329 -52.87 11.65 -3.46
CA PRO A 329 -52.27 11.36 -2.16
C PRO A 329 -52.69 9.97 -1.66
N ILE A 330 -51.71 9.20 -1.18
CA ILE A 330 -51.92 7.85 -0.63
C ILE A 330 -52.55 7.98 0.76
N ASN A 331 -53.78 7.53 0.93
CA ASN A 331 -54.48 7.52 2.23
C ASN A 331 -53.98 6.35 3.10
N LEU A 332 -53.24 6.69 4.17
CA LEU A 332 -52.58 5.74 5.09
C LEU A 332 -53.55 4.93 5.97
N ASP A 333 -54.80 5.36 6.14
CA ASP A 333 -55.80 4.63 6.94
C ASP A 333 -56.33 3.38 6.23
N VAL A 334 -56.14 3.29 4.90
CA VAL A 334 -56.51 2.11 4.10
C VAL A 334 -55.50 0.97 4.30
N LEU A 335 -54.22 1.28 4.57
CA LEU A 335 -53.16 0.27 4.76
C LEU A 335 -53.18 -0.35 6.16
N LYS A 336 -53.69 0.35 7.17
CA LYS A 336 -53.82 -0.15 8.56
C LYS A 336 -54.86 -1.28 8.74
N LYS A 337 -55.77 -1.49 7.78
CA LYS A 337 -56.84 -2.50 7.86
C LYS A 337 -56.55 -3.82 7.16
N THR A 338 -55.37 -3.99 6.55
CA THR A 338 -55.04 -5.21 5.78
C THR A 338 -53.92 -6.01 6.44
N GLU A 339 -54.26 -7.20 6.94
CA GLU A 339 -53.33 -8.19 7.50
C GLU A 339 -52.30 -8.64 6.44
N GLY A 340 -51.08 -8.09 6.51
CA GLY A 340 -49.94 -8.44 5.67
C GLY A 340 -48.68 -7.69 6.11
N ARG A 341 -47.50 -8.25 5.80
CA ARG A 341 -46.19 -7.74 6.25
C ARG A 341 -45.66 -6.77 5.19
N LEU A 342 -45.29 -5.56 5.62
CA LEU A 342 -44.57 -4.60 4.79
C LEU A 342 -43.07 -4.89 4.92
N VAL A 343 -42.37 -5.07 3.80
CA VAL A 343 -40.90 -5.23 3.79
C VAL A 343 -40.31 -4.12 2.94
N ALA A 344 -39.50 -3.26 3.57
CA ALA A 344 -38.71 -2.24 2.88
C ALA A 344 -37.29 -2.76 2.72
N HIS A 345 -36.79 -2.80 1.48
CA HIS A 345 -35.39 -3.11 1.19
C HIS A 345 -34.63 -1.81 0.93
N PHE A 346 -33.59 -1.56 1.74
CA PHE A 346 -32.61 -0.53 1.47
C PHE A 346 -31.40 -1.17 0.79
N CYS A 347 -31.07 -0.74 -0.43
CA CYS A 347 -29.81 -1.09 -1.09
C CYS A 347 -28.78 0.00 -0.78
N THR A 348 -27.87 -0.23 0.16
CA THR A 348 -26.73 0.65 0.42
C THR A 348 -25.46 0.00 -0.13
N LYS A 349 -25.19 0.24 -1.42
CA LYS A 349 -23.89 -0.12 -2.03
C LYS A 349 -23.50 0.85 -3.16
N TYR A 350 -23.57 2.16 -2.93
CA TYR A 350 -22.97 3.17 -3.82
C TYR A 350 -22.63 4.45 -3.05
N ASP A 351 -21.48 5.06 -3.38
CA ASP A 351 -21.11 6.42 -2.99
C ASP A 351 -22.05 7.42 -3.67
N ILE A 352 -22.57 8.40 -2.90
CA ILE A 352 -23.49 9.41 -3.41
C ILE A 352 -22.66 10.65 -3.79
N TYR A 353 -22.54 10.92 -5.09
CA TYR A 353 -22.11 12.23 -5.60
C TYR A 353 -23.35 13.10 -5.86
N VAL A 354 -23.40 14.28 -5.25
CA VAL A 354 -24.45 15.28 -5.54
C VAL A 354 -23.84 16.39 -6.40
N GLY A 355 -24.24 16.46 -7.67
CA GLY A 355 -23.83 17.51 -8.61
C GLY A 355 -24.52 18.86 -8.34
N GLN A 356 -23.84 19.93 -8.74
CA GLN A 356 -24.08 21.35 -8.38
C GLN A 356 -25.42 21.99 -8.80
N ASN A 357 -26.44 21.27 -9.30
CA ASN A 357 -27.68 21.90 -9.79
C ASN A 357 -28.99 21.21 -9.32
N ALA A 358 -29.11 20.90 -8.03
CA ALA A 358 -30.37 20.49 -7.42
C ALA A 358 -30.81 21.51 -6.36
N GLY A 359 -31.90 22.23 -6.64
CA GLY A 359 -32.52 23.14 -5.70
C GLY A 359 -32.98 22.44 -4.43
N LEU A 360 -32.54 22.98 -3.29
CA LEU A 360 -33.09 22.88 -1.92
C LEU A 360 -34.08 21.73 -1.65
N CYS A 361 -33.54 20.55 -1.33
CA CYS A 361 -34.17 19.62 -0.39
C CYS A 361 -33.32 19.61 0.89
N ARG A 362 -33.90 20.02 2.02
CA ARG A 362 -33.21 20.10 3.32
C ARG A 362 -32.92 18.69 3.85
N VAL A 363 -31.65 18.31 3.87
CA VAL A 363 -31.11 17.05 4.41
C VAL A 363 -31.57 16.76 5.86
N PRO A 364 -31.77 17.74 6.76
CA PRO A 364 -32.32 17.49 8.10
C PRO A 364 -33.72 16.84 8.10
N ASP A 365 -34.57 17.15 7.12
CA ASP A 365 -35.94 16.61 7.07
C ASP A 365 -35.96 15.13 6.64
N LEU A 366 -35.00 14.72 5.81
CA LEU A 366 -34.79 13.33 5.42
C LEU A 366 -34.26 12.49 6.58
N ILE A 367 -33.32 13.04 7.35
CA ILE A 367 -32.76 12.39 8.55
C ILE A 367 -33.85 12.26 9.63
N ASN A 368 -34.64 13.31 9.87
CA ASN A 368 -35.76 13.27 10.82
C ASN A 368 -36.87 12.30 10.40
N SER A 369 -37.11 12.14 9.09
CA SER A 369 -38.07 11.16 8.55
C SER A 369 -37.58 9.71 8.67
N ILE A 370 -36.26 9.48 8.56
CA ILE A 370 -35.64 8.16 8.79
C ILE A 370 -35.65 7.82 10.28
N ILE A 371 -35.38 8.80 11.15
CA ILE A 371 -35.43 8.64 12.61
C ILE A 371 -36.85 8.33 13.08
N SER A 372 -37.89 9.00 12.55
CA SER A 372 -39.28 8.69 12.92
C SER A 372 -39.74 7.31 12.44
N PHE A 373 -39.07 6.71 11.46
CA PHE A 373 -39.33 5.35 10.97
C PHE A 373 -38.68 4.27 11.85
N SER A 374 -37.61 4.62 12.57
CA SER A 374 -36.83 3.72 13.43
C SER A 374 -37.55 3.31 14.72
N ASP A 375 -38.56 4.08 15.17
CA ASP A 375 -39.42 3.75 16.33
C ASP A 375 -40.21 2.43 16.14
N THR A 376 -40.15 1.83 14.95
CA THR A 376 -40.83 0.57 14.59
C THR A 376 -39.89 -0.61 14.29
N LEU A 377 -38.56 -0.46 14.41
CA LEU A 377 -37.59 -1.50 14.11
C LEU A 377 -36.62 -1.73 15.29
N LEU A 378 -36.24 -2.99 15.52
CA LEU A 378 -35.35 -3.46 16.61
C LEU A 378 -33.87 -3.03 16.42
N TYR A 379 -33.60 -1.76 16.12
CA TYR A 379 -32.25 -1.18 16.11
C TYR A 379 -32.18 -0.03 17.13
N THR A 380 -31.11 0.03 17.91
CA THR A 380 -30.89 1.09 18.89
C THR A 380 -30.59 2.41 18.17
N LYS A 381 -31.37 3.43 18.50
CA LYS A 381 -31.32 4.81 17.98
C LYS A 381 -29.90 5.42 17.97
N GLU A 382 -29.05 5.00 18.90
CA GLU A 382 -27.66 5.45 19.04
C GLU A 382 -26.71 4.92 17.95
N SER A 383 -26.87 3.68 17.48
CA SER A 383 -25.95 3.06 16.51
C SER A 383 -26.13 3.62 15.10
N ILE A 384 -27.37 3.95 14.71
CA ILE A 384 -27.67 4.59 13.42
C ILE A 384 -27.18 6.04 13.41
N HIS A 385 -27.34 6.76 14.53
CA HIS A 385 -26.86 8.14 14.63
C HIS A 385 -25.33 8.22 14.61
N HIS A 386 -24.62 7.29 15.26
CA HIS A 386 -23.16 7.32 15.31
C HIS A 386 -22.49 6.92 13.98
N HIS A 387 -22.99 5.89 13.29
CA HIS A 387 -22.36 5.40 12.06
C HIS A 387 -22.63 6.28 10.83
N THR A 388 -23.81 6.87 10.72
CA THR A 388 -24.17 7.67 9.55
C THR A 388 -23.49 9.05 9.59
N THR A 389 -23.38 9.63 10.79
CA THR A 389 -22.77 10.96 10.99
C THR A 389 -21.24 10.91 10.92
N SER A 390 -20.60 9.85 11.45
CA SER A 390 -19.13 9.70 11.40
C SER A 390 -18.59 9.44 9.99
N ARG A 391 -19.32 8.71 9.12
CA ARG A 391 -18.90 8.48 7.73
C ARG A 391 -19.13 9.67 6.81
N LEU A 392 -20.24 10.40 6.97
CA LEU A 392 -20.50 11.61 6.18
C LEU A 392 -19.57 12.77 6.56
N ALA A 393 -19.20 12.90 7.83
CA ALA A 393 -18.32 13.97 8.29
C ALA A 393 -16.81 13.68 8.05
N ARG A 394 -16.40 12.44 7.73
CA ARG A 394 -14.99 12.12 7.34
C ARG A 394 -14.67 12.49 5.89
N MET A 395 -15.68 12.88 5.12
CA MET A 395 -15.57 13.26 3.72
C MET A 395 -16.12 14.68 3.50
N GLN A 396 -15.46 15.69 4.05
CA GLN A 396 -15.37 16.96 3.34
C GLN A 396 -14.00 17.02 2.67
N ILE A 397 -13.99 16.62 1.40
CA ILE A 397 -12.95 17.05 0.48
C ILE A 397 -13.21 18.54 0.32
N GLY A 398 -12.40 19.37 0.97
CA GLY A 398 -12.42 20.80 0.72
C GLY A 398 -12.02 20.97 -0.74
N SER A 399 -12.98 21.20 -1.63
CA SER A 399 -12.72 21.46 -3.06
C SER A 399 -12.05 22.82 -3.30
N CYS A 400 -11.46 23.40 -2.27
CA CYS A 400 -10.90 24.74 -2.30
C CYS A 400 -9.40 24.65 -2.36
N GLN A 401 -8.86 25.43 -3.28
CA GLN A 401 -7.43 25.57 -3.43
C GLN A 401 -6.88 26.18 -2.14
N LEU A 402 -5.80 25.63 -1.62
CA LEU A 402 -5.13 26.15 -0.43
C LEU A 402 -4.77 27.64 -0.62
N SER A 403 -4.49 28.06 -1.85
CA SER A 403 -4.23 29.45 -2.24
C SER A 403 -5.44 30.37 -2.14
N SER A 404 -6.69 29.86 -2.22
CA SER A 404 -7.90 30.66 -2.10
C SER A 404 -8.36 30.87 -0.65
N ILE A 405 -7.74 30.17 0.31
CA ILE A 405 -8.05 30.32 1.73
C ILE A 405 -7.51 31.67 2.22
N PRO A 406 -8.38 32.57 2.75
CA PRO A 406 -7.96 33.87 3.19
C PRO A 406 -7.02 33.77 4.40
N VAL A 407 -6.12 34.74 4.47
CA VAL A 407 -5.05 34.83 5.45
C VAL A 407 -5.18 36.17 6.17
N GLU A 408 -5.06 36.18 7.49
CA GLU A 408 -5.11 37.40 8.29
C GLU A 408 -3.78 38.17 8.19
N GLU A 409 -3.70 39.07 7.20
CA GLU A 409 -2.49 39.85 6.90
C GLU A 409 -2.10 40.83 8.02
N SER A 410 -3.03 41.21 8.91
CA SER A 410 -2.74 42.16 9.99
C SER A 410 -2.09 41.53 11.22
N LEU A 411 -1.99 40.19 11.26
CA LEU A 411 -1.50 39.44 12.41
C LEU A 411 0.02 39.49 12.55
N GLN A 412 0.52 39.98 13.67
CA GLN A 412 1.90 39.72 14.08
C GLN A 412 1.94 38.45 14.94
N LEU A 413 2.75 37.45 14.59
CA LEU A 413 2.78 36.16 15.31
C LEU A 413 3.08 36.28 16.80
N SER A 414 3.84 37.30 17.19
CA SER A 414 4.07 37.63 18.60
C SER A 414 2.76 37.85 19.37
N GLN A 415 1.71 38.33 18.71
CA GLN A 415 0.38 38.56 19.27
C GLN A 415 -0.43 37.27 19.48
N LEU A 416 -0.02 36.15 18.87
CA LEU A 416 -0.58 34.83 19.17
C LEU A 416 -0.02 34.24 20.47
N SER A 417 1.12 34.72 20.95
CA SER A 417 1.77 34.13 22.13
C SER A 417 0.84 34.13 23.36
N GLY A 418 0.86 33.06 24.14
CA GLY A 418 0.05 32.85 25.33
C GLY A 418 -0.99 31.75 25.18
N LEU A 419 -1.87 31.67 26.17
CA LEU A 419 -2.90 30.63 26.28
C LEU A 419 -4.13 30.93 25.41
N TRP A 420 -4.69 29.87 24.83
CA TRP A 420 -5.89 29.84 24.02
C TRP A 420 -6.75 28.63 24.36
N TYR A 421 -8.06 28.82 24.34
CA TYR A 421 -9.08 27.79 24.57
C TYR A 421 -9.71 27.46 23.23
N GLU A 422 -9.75 26.19 22.84
CA GLU A 422 -10.47 25.76 21.63
C GLU A 422 -11.97 25.82 21.87
N LEU A 423 -12.67 26.81 21.33
CA LEU A 423 -14.09 27.08 21.57
C LEU A 423 -15.02 26.34 20.61
N VAL A 424 -14.58 26.12 19.38
CA VAL A 424 -15.33 25.38 18.36
C VAL A 424 -14.35 24.51 17.58
N ARG A 425 -14.73 23.26 17.34
CA ARG A 425 -13.93 22.26 16.63
C ARG A 425 -14.76 21.41 15.66
N PRO A 426 -14.14 20.66 14.75
CA PRO A 426 -14.85 19.70 13.90
C PRO A 426 -15.35 18.47 14.71
N MET A 427 -16.56 17.98 14.48
CA MET A 427 -17.19 16.84 15.18
C MET A 427 -16.45 15.48 15.07
N ASN A 428 -15.38 15.40 14.30
CA ASN A 428 -14.72 14.15 13.92
C ASN A 428 -13.24 14.05 14.31
N VAL A 429 -12.62 15.16 14.70
CA VAL A 429 -11.20 15.20 15.05
C VAL A 429 -11.13 14.95 16.54
N ALA A 430 -10.99 13.66 16.89
CA ALA A 430 -10.89 13.16 18.26
C ALA A 430 -12.00 13.65 19.22
N ASN A 431 -13.12 12.93 19.25
CA ASN A 431 -14.09 12.92 20.38
C ASN A 431 -13.46 12.49 21.73
N GLN A 432 -12.13 12.48 21.85
CA GLN A 432 -11.42 12.11 23.06
C GLN A 432 -11.35 13.28 24.04
N PHE A 433 -11.17 14.52 23.57
CA PHE A 433 -11.07 15.66 24.47
C PHE A 433 -12.43 16.30 24.75
N GLU A 434 -12.83 16.44 26.00
CA GLU A 434 -14.00 17.20 26.45
C GLU A 434 -13.70 18.71 26.50
N SER A 435 -12.42 19.06 26.65
CA SER A 435 -11.89 20.42 26.69
C SER A 435 -10.49 20.42 26.08
N ALA A 436 -10.10 21.48 25.37
CA ALA A 436 -8.76 21.61 24.79
C ALA A 436 -8.19 23.01 24.94
N VAL A 437 -6.92 23.11 25.30
CA VAL A 437 -6.19 24.38 25.44
C VAL A 437 -4.86 24.30 24.72
N VAL A 438 -4.49 25.41 24.09
CA VAL A 438 -3.24 25.56 23.36
C VAL A 438 -2.46 26.74 23.93
N TYR A 439 -1.17 26.56 24.14
CA TYR A 439 -0.24 27.65 24.43
C TYR A 439 0.67 27.85 23.23
N PHE A 440 0.61 29.06 22.65
CA PHE A 440 1.56 29.43 21.61
C PHE A 440 2.71 30.23 22.22
N GLN A 441 3.93 29.96 21.78
CA GLN A 441 5.13 30.70 22.15
C GLN A 441 5.90 31.10 20.90
N PHE A 442 6.01 32.40 20.66
CA PHE A 442 6.87 32.93 19.61
C PHE A 442 8.34 32.90 20.06
N GLN A 443 9.21 32.35 19.22
CA GLN A 443 10.64 32.24 19.44
C GLN A 443 11.39 33.38 18.72
N GLU A 444 12.60 33.71 19.17
CA GLU A 444 13.41 34.77 18.57
C GLU A 444 13.85 34.46 17.12
N ASP A 445 13.92 33.18 16.75
CA ASP A 445 14.24 32.70 15.40
C ASP A 445 13.08 32.89 14.41
N GLY A 446 11.97 33.46 14.88
CA GLY A 446 10.76 33.72 14.13
C GLY A 446 9.71 32.61 14.27
N THR A 447 10.02 31.43 14.82
CA THR A 447 9.09 30.29 14.87
C THR A 447 8.00 30.43 15.92
N LEU A 448 6.87 29.75 15.71
CA LEU A 448 5.76 29.66 16.67
C LEU A 448 5.66 28.23 17.20
N HIS A 449 5.94 28.03 18.47
CA HIS A 449 5.75 26.73 19.13
C HIS A 449 4.34 26.64 19.69
N GLY A 450 3.64 25.54 19.41
CA GLY A 450 2.33 25.24 19.99
C GLY A 450 2.45 24.07 20.96
N ALA A 451 1.96 24.22 22.18
CA ALA A 451 1.69 23.08 23.07
C ALA A 451 0.18 22.92 23.17
N TYR A 452 -0.32 21.69 23.09
CA TYR A 452 -1.75 21.36 23.13
C TYR A 452 -2.02 20.38 24.28
N SER A 453 -2.98 20.63 25.17
CA SER A 453 -3.53 19.62 26.09
C SER A 453 -5.04 19.64 26.02
N GLY A 454 -5.65 18.52 26.36
CA GLY A 454 -7.07 18.47 26.60
C GLY A 454 -7.46 17.53 27.73
N ALA A 455 -8.71 17.65 28.19
CA ALA A 455 -9.29 16.77 29.19
C ALA A 455 -9.96 15.56 28.52
N ILE A 456 -9.63 14.35 28.94
CA ILE A 456 -10.32 13.11 28.56
C ILE A 456 -10.95 12.56 29.83
N ASN A 457 -12.27 12.29 29.83
CA ASN A 457 -13.00 11.81 31.02
C ASN A 457 -12.77 12.70 32.26
N ASN A 458 -12.91 14.02 32.11
CA ASN A 458 -12.63 15.04 33.11
C ASN A 458 -11.20 15.07 33.70
N LYS A 459 -10.20 14.47 33.03
CA LYS A 459 -8.79 14.52 33.44
C LYS A 459 -7.92 15.08 32.33
N CYS A 460 -7.08 16.06 32.65
CA CYS A 460 -6.12 16.60 31.69
C CYS A 460 -5.08 15.54 31.30
N SER A 461 -4.85 15.42 30.00
CA SER A 461 -3.78 14.63 29.41
C SER A 461 -2.52 15.50 29.30
N PRO A 462 -1.29 14.92 29.38
CA PRO A 462 -0.06 15.67 29.14
C PRO A 462 -0.10 16.43 27.82
N ALA A 463 0.57 17.58 27.77
CA ALA A 463 0.62 18.39 26.57
C ALA A 463 1.36 17.64 25.44
N ILE A 464 0.74 17.63 24.26
CA ILE A 464 1.35 17.28 23.00
C ILE A 464 2.04 18.54 22.47
N SER A 465 3.35 18.49 22.25
CA SER A 465 4.08 19.58 21.58
C SER A 465 3.95 19.47 20.06
N SER A 466 3.61 20.57 19.41
CA SER A 466 3.72 20.74 17.97
C SER A 466 4.71 21.86 17.63
N HIS A 467 5.52 21.61 16.60
CA HIS A 467 6.45 22.59 16.08
C HIS A 467 5.91 23.14 14.77
N THR A 468 5.75 24.45 14.68
CA THR A 468 5.40 25.13 13.43
C THR A 468 6.64 25.83 12.90
N LYS A 469 7.12 25.37 11.74
CA LYS A 469 8.32 25.93 11.08
C LYS A 469 7.89 26.91 10.00
N HIS A 470 8.55 28.08 9.95
CA HIS A 470 8.32 29.04 8.87
C HIS A 470 8.75 28.48 7.52
N LEU A 471 7.83 28.49 6.56
CA LEU A 471 8.17 28.50 5.15
C LEU A 471 8.57 29.93 4.78
N LYS A 472 9.72 30.08 4.11
CA LYS A 472 10.16 31.36 3.53
C LYS A 472 9.09 31.86 2.55
N GLY A 473 8.31 32.89 2.91
CA GLY A 473 7.44 33.56 1.93
C GLY A 473 6.32 34.44 2.49
N SER A 474 5.69 34.09 3.60
CA SER A 474 4.73 34.96 4.29
C SER A 474 4.55 34.45 5.72
N VAL A 475 4.32 35.36 6.66
CA VAL A 475 4.28 35.07 8.11
C VAL A 475 3.10 34.16 8.51
N HIS A 476 2.19 33.88 7.58
CA HIS A 476 0.86 33.33 7.86
C HIS A 476 0.54 32.03 7.13
N ASP A 477 1.49 31.50 6.36
CA ASP A 477 1.42 30.16 5.75
C ASP A 477 2.58 29.33 6.32
N ALA A 478 2.23 28.31 7.10
CA ALA A 478 3.23 27.51 7.80
C ALA A 478 2.99 26.01 7.61
N GLU A 479 4.07 25.24 7.59
CA GLU A 479 4.00 23.80 7.74
C GLU A 479 4.10 23.47 9.22
N MET A 480 3.04 22.87 9.76
CA MET A 480 3.04 22.37 11.14
C MET A 480 3.30 20.87 11.13
N MET A 481 4.22 20.44 11.99
CA MET A 481 4.40 19.04 12.36
C MET A 481 3.77 18.82 13.73
N ALA A 482 2.71 18.03 13.80
CA ALA A 482 2.10 17.60 15.05
C ALA A 482 2.59 16.19 15.40
N LYS A 483 3.08 15.99 16.64
CA LYS A 483 3.45 14.69 17.21
C LYS A 483 2.30 14.20 18.09
N LEU A 484 1.41 13.34 17.59
CA LEU A 484 0.31 12.83 18.41
C LEU A 484 0.82 11.69 19.32
N HIS A 485 0.76 11.89 20.65
CA HIS A 485 1.09 10.83 21.61
C HIS A 485 -0.08 9.85 21.77
N GLY A 486 0.07 8.65 21.21
CA GLY A 486 -0.79 7.49 21.40
C GLY A 486 0.06 6.20 21.49
N PRO A 487 -0.55 5.01 21.64
CA PRO A 487 0.20 3.75 21.56
C PRO A 487 0.90 3.55 20.20
N ASP A 488 0.41 4.23 19.16
CA ASP A 488 1.06 4.42 17.87
C ASP A 488 1.33 5.93 17.71
N GLU A 489 2.59 6.36 17.78
CA GLU A 489 2.94 7.78 17.56
C GLU A 489 2.82 8.10 16.06
N VAL A 490 2.05 9.14 15.70
CA VAL A 490 1.85 9.55 14.30
C VAL A 490 2.33 10.99 14.12
N PHE A 491 3.28 11.19 13.21
CA PHE A 491 3.67 12.51 12.71
C PHE A 491 2.78 12.91 11.55
N ILE A 492 2.10 14.05 11.69
CA ILE A 492 1.23 14.57 10.63
C ILE A 492 1.76 15.93 10.17
N TRP A 493 2.05 16.01 8.87
CA TRP A 493 2.36 17.26 8.19
C TRP A 493 1.07 17.91 7.71
N MET A 494 0.86 19.18 8.06
CA MET A 494 -0.29 19.96 7.58
C MET A 494 0.13 21.38 7.20
N HIS A 495 -0.47 21.91 6.15
CA HIS A 495 -0.41 23.35 5.86
C HIS A 495 -1.37 24.07 6.79
N TYR A 496 -0.89 25.14 7.41
CA TYR A 496 -1.56 25.80 8.51
C TYR A 496 -1.68 27.30 8.23
N LYS A 497 -2.91 27.82 8.29
CA LYS A 497 -3.23 29.24 8.04
C LYS A 497 -4.04 29.83 9.18
N ILE A 498 -3.76 31.07 9.52
CA ILE A 498 -4.59 31.85 10.45
C ILE A 498 -5.46 32.78 9.63
N VAL A 499 -6.76 32.49 9.65
CA VAL A 499 -7.76 33.09 8.75
C VAL A 499 -8.35 34.36 9.35
N TYR A 500 -8.43 34.42 10.68
CA TYR A 500 -9.03 35.51 11.42
C TYR A 500 -8.29 35.69 12.73
N TYR A 501 -8.07 36.94 13.12
CA TYR A 501 -7.57 37.30 14.45
C TYR A 501 -8.07 38.69 14.86
N ASP A 502 -8.56 38.83 16.09
CA ASP A 502 -8.97 40.15 16.65
C ASP A 502 -8.34 40.49 18.01
N GLY A 503 -7.29 39.78 18.39
CA GLY A 503 -6.68 39.90 19.72
C GLY A 503 -7.31 39.00 20.78
N THR A 504 -8.59 38.66 20.64
CA THR A 504 -9.33 37.83 21.60
C THR A 504 -9.65 36.45 21.04
N TYR A 505 -9.97 36.36 19.76
CA TYR A 505 -10.33 35.12 19.07
C TYR A 505 -9.46 34.93 17.82
N SER A 506 -9.23 33.68 17.44
CA SER A 506 -8.53 33.31 16.22
C SER A 506 -9.15 32.09 15.56
N VAL A 507 -9.18 32.07 14.22
CA VAL A 507 -9.60 30.91 13.43
C VAL A 507 -8.40 30.32 12.74
N HIS A 508 -8.11 29.05 13.05
CA HIS A 508 -6.96 28.33 12.53
C HIS A 508 -7.45 27.27 11.55
N TYR A 509 -6.91 27.28 10.34
CA TYR A 509 -7.23 26.36 9.26
C TYR A 509 -6.06 25.40 9.01
N GLY A 510 -6.33 24.10 9.03
CA GLY A 510 -5.38 23.04 8.75
C GLY A 510 -5.74 22.28 7.47
N CYS A 511 -4.75 21.98 6.63
CA CYS A 511 -4.90 21.25 5.38
C CYS A 511 -3.92 20.08 5.32
N PHE A 512 -4.46 18.85 5.35
CA PHE A 512 -3.69 17.61 5.36
C PHE A 512 -3.42 17.13 3.94
N GLY A 513 -2.43 17.78 3.32
CA GLY A 513 -2.00 17.53 1.96
C GLY A 513 -2.93 18.12 0.90
N THR A 514 -2.33 18.43 -0.24
CA THR A 514 -3.04 18.93 -1.42
C THR A 514 -3.11 17.89 -2.53
N ASP A 515 -4.08 18.02 -3.43
CA ASP A 515 -4.06 17.37 -4.74
C ASP A 515 -3.19 18.14 -5.74
N ASP A 516 -3.05 17.62 -6.97
CA ASP A 516 -2.24 18.23 -8.04
C ASP A 516 -2.74 19.62 -8.47
N ASN A 517 -4.00 19.96 -8.14
CA ASN A 517 -4.60 21.26 -8.43
C ASN A 517 -4.48 22.23 -7.23
N GLY A 518 -3.79 21.82 -6.15
CA GLY A 518 -3.64 22.60 -4.93
C GLY A 518 -4.86 22.57 -4.02
N ASN A 519 -5.86 21.72 -4.26
CA ASN A 519 -7.03 21.59 -3.38
C ASN A 519 -6.68 20.78 -2.13
N CYS A 520 -7.22 21.18 -0.99
CA CYS A 520 -7.03 20.45 0.26
C CYS A 520 -7.76 19.11 0.26
N LYS A 521 -7.01 18.01 0.35
CA LYS A 521 -7.58 16.65 0.41
C LYS A 521 -8.43 16.45 1.65
N HIS A 522 -7.96 16.99 2.77
CA HIS A 522 -8.69 17.05 4.02
C HIS A 522 -8.39 18.39 4.69
N ALA A 523 -9.44 19.09 5.09
CA ALA A 523 -9.34 20.40 5.70
C ALA A 523 -10.09 20.42 7.03
N GLU A 524 -9.55 21.13 8.00
CA GLU A 524 -10.18 21.39 9.28
C GLU A 524 -10.02 22.85 9.67
N ALA A 525 -10.94 23.36 10.49
CA ALA A 525 -10.75 24.64 11.14
C ALA A 525 -11.26 24.60 12.58
N SER A 526 -10.48 25.19 13.47
CA SER A 526 -10.80 25.35 14.88
C SER A 526 -10.84 26.84 15.24
N LEU A 527 -11.82 27.21 16.07
CA LEU A 527 -11.93 28.54 16.66
C LEU A 527 -11.30 28.51 18.04
N TYR A 528 -10.30 29.35 18.26
CA TYR A 528 -9.66 29.55 19.54
C TYR A 528 -10.03 30.90 20.14
N GLY A 529 -10.09 30.98 21.46
CA GLY A 529 -10.30 32.22 22.20
C GLY A 529 -9.41 32.37 23.42
N ARG A 530 -9.07 33.59 23.79
CA ARG A 530 -8.38 33.93 25.05
C ARG A 530 -9.27 33.71 26.29
N LYS A 531 -10.58 33.56 26.08
CA LYS A 531 -11.59 33.27 27.09
C LYS A 531 -12.16 31.88 26.83
N ARG A 532 -12.65 31.22 27.89
CA ARG A 532 -13.30 29.89 27.83
C ARG A 532 -14.69 29.87 27.18
N THR A 533 -15.25 31.05 26.92
CA THR A 533 -16.59 31.21 26.38
C THR A 533 -16.57 32.31 25.34
N ILE A 534 -17.36 32.13 24.30
CA ILE A 534 -17.65 33.14 23.28
C ILE A 534 -19.12 33.53 23.40
N ASP A 535 -19.42 34.83 23.26
CA ASP A 535 -20.80 35.28 23.19
C ASP A 535 -21.40 34.95 21.81
N GLU A 536 -22.71 34.68 21.78
CA GLU A 536 -23.38 34.18 20.56
C GLU A 536 -23.22 35.13 19.36
N ALA A 537 -23.22 36.44 19.58
CA ALA A 537 -23.08 37.41 18.50
C ALA A 537 -21.67 37.35 17.87
N THR A 538 -20.63 37.26 18.70
CA THR A 538 -19.26 37.07 18.22
C THR A 538 -19.07 35.70 17.57
N ARG A 539 -19.70 34.66 18.13
CA ARG A 539 -19.69 33.30 17.58
C ARG A 539 -20.27 33.27 16.17
N GLU A 540 -21.49 33.74 15.98
CA GLU A 540 -22.15 33.79 14.67
C GLU A 540 -21.37 34.62 13.64
N ARG A 541 -20.78 35.75 14.08
CA ARG A 541 -19.91 36.55 13.22
C ARG A 541 -18.68 35.77 12.74
N ILE A 542 -18.02 35.03 13.62
CA ILE A 542 -16.82 34.25 13.25
C ILE A 542 -17.21 33.01 12.44
N LEU A 543 -18.30 32.32 12.78
CA LEU A 543 -18.78 31.16 12.04
C LEU A 543 -19.22 31.50 10.61
N SER A 544 -19.60 32.76 10.35
CA SER A 544 -19.87 33.25 8.99
C SER A 544 -18.65 33.20 8.05
N LEU A 545 -17.43 33.00 8.58
CA LEU A 545 -16.19 32.82 7.80
C LEU A 545 -16.01 31.37 7.31
N PHE A 546 -16.63 30.37 7.95
CA PHE A 546 -16.41 28.95 7.61
C PHE A 546 -16.85 28.58 6.19
N PRO A 547 -17.93 29.15 5.62
CA PRO A 547 -18.24 28.96 4.20
C PRO A 547 -17.13 29.43 3.25
N LEU A 548 -16.36 30.46 3.63
CA LEU A 548 -15.20 30.94 2.85
C LEU A 548 -14.01 29.97 2.95
N LEU A 549 -14.00 29.11 3.98
CA LEU A 549 -13.04 28.03 4.18
C LEU A 549 -13.48 26.72 3.53
N CYS A 550 -14.64 26.73 2.89
CA CYS A 550 -15.25 25.56 2.25
C CYS A 550 -15.54 24.43 3.25
N LEU A 551 -15.78 24.83 4.50
CA LEU A 551 -16.20 23.96 5.59
C LEU A 551 -17.65 24.25 5.90
N SER A 552 -18.45 23.20 6.14
CA SER A 552 -19.83 23.41 6.58
C SER A 552 -19.87 23.65 8.09
N THR A 553 -20.62 24.66 8.51
CA THR A 553 -20.88 24.95 9.93
C THR A 553 -21.63 23.82 10.62
N ASP A 554 -22.34 22.97 9.88
CA ASP A 554 -23.11 21.85 10.42
C ASP A 554 -22.23 20.77 11.08
N PHE A 555 -20.92 20.79 10.82
CA PHE A 555 -19.96 19.83 11.38
C PHE A 555 -19.13 20.41 12.53
N LEU A 556 -19.48 21.60 13.00
CA LEU A 556 -18.82 22.24 14.12
C LEU A 556 -19.51 21.91 15.43
N GLN A 557 -18.70 21.65 16.45
CA GLN A 557 -19.15 21.40 17.80
C GLN A 557 -18.51 22.44 18.73
N ASP A 558 -19.34 23.02 19.60
CA ASP A 558 -18.84 23.85 20.69
C ASP A 558 -18.10 22.99 21.71
N THR A 559 -16.90 23.42 22.09
CA THR A 559 -16.10 22.77 23.12
C THR A 559 -16.42 23.41 24.47
N VAL A 560 -16.76 22.59 25.47
CA VAL A 560 -17.11 23.08 26.80
C VAL A 560 -15.92 22.91 27.75
N HIS A 561 -15.29 24.01 28.16
CA HIS A 561 -14.15 23.97 29.08
C HIS A 561 -14.57 23.83 30.56
N ASN A 562 -15.16 22.68 30.90
CA ASN A 562 -15.51 22.31 32.28
C ASN A 562 -14.30 21.91 33.12
N VAL A 563 -13.19 21.52 32.48
CA VAL A 563 -11.91 21.21 33.10
C VAL A 563 -10.86 22.17 32.58
N ASP A 564 -10.10 22.76 33.49
CA ASP A 564 -9.03 23.68 33.16
C ASP A 564 -7.71 22.92 33.00
N CYS A 565 -7.26 22.76 31.76
CA CYS A 565 -5.98 22.12 31.47
C CYS A 565 -4.85 23.14 31.24
N SER A 566 -5.06 24.42 31.55
CA SER A 566 -4.04 25.46 31.30
C SER A 566 -2.73 25.23 32.04
N ASP A 567 -2.79 24.70 33.27
CA ASP A 567 -1.62 24.35 34.08
C ASP A 567 -0.72 23.26 33.45
N TRP A 568 -1.26 22.47 32.51
CA TRP A 568 -0.53 21.40 31.82
C TRP A 568 0.13 21.85 30.52
N VAL A 569 -0.29 22.99 29.96
CA VAL A 569 0.13 23.46 28.63
C VAL A 569 1.05 24.64 28.69
N ILE A 570 0.92 25.48 29.70
CA ILE A 570 1.90 26.51 29.96
C ILE A 570 3.19 25.76 30.27
N PRO A 571 4.23 25.81 29.39
CA PRO A 571 5.55 25.36 29.79
C PRO A 571 5.82 26.15 31.05
N GLN A 572 6.07 25.51 32.19
CA GLN A 572 6.19 26.22 33.47
C GLN A 572 7.25 27.32 33.27
N THR A 573 6.81 28.54 33.02
CA THR A 573 7.62 29.61 32.42
C THR A 573 8.47 30.30 33.48
N ASP A 574 8.40 29.78 34.71
CA ASP A 574 9.37 29.99 35.78
C ASP A 574 10.42 28.86 35.84
N HIS A 575 10.74 28.24 34.71
CA HIS A 575 11.92 27.39 34.54
C HIS A 575 13.22 28.18 34.32
N ARG A 576 13.24 29.51 34.56
CA ARG A 576 14.51 30.18 34.88
C ARG A 576 15.20 29.59 36.12
N ILE A 577 14.49 28.78 36.91
CA ILE A 577 15.09 27.90 37.92
C ILE A 577 14.27 26.60 38.00
N ASN A 578 14.28 25.77 36.94
CA ASN A 578 14.41 24.33 37.22
C ASN A 578 15.92 24.07 37.17
N PRO A 579 16.61 23.92 38.30
CA PRO A 579 18.07 23.93 38.38
C PRO A 579 18.71 22.62 37.85
N GLY A 580 18.25 22.11 36.70
CA GLY A 580 18.57 20.74 36.28
C GLY A 580 18.59 20.45 34.78
N TYR A 581 18.33 21.41 33.89
CA TYR A 581 18.56 21.17 32.46
C TYR A 581 20.04 21.34 32.16
N CYS A 582 20.70 20.21 31.89
CA CYS A 582 22.12 20.19 31.57
C CYS A 582 22.33 20.62 30.13
N ASN A 583 23.26 21.53 29.89
CA ASN A 583 23.87 21.64 28.58
C ASN A 583 24.56 20.30 28.28
N VAL A 584 24.23 19.66 27.16
CA VAL A 584 24.81 18.37 26.77
C VAL A 584 26.34 18.49 26.67
N GLN A 585 26.87 19.67 26.34
CA GLN A 585 28.31 19.93 26.32
C GLN A 585 28.95 19.89 27.71
N ASP A 586 28.21 20.25 28.76
CA ASP A 586 28.69 20.21 30.15
C ASP A 586 28.62 18.81 30.78
N ILE A 587 27.95 17.86 30.11
CA ILE A 587 27.94 16.46 30.53
C ILE A 587 29.32 15.85 30.26
N PRO A 588 30.02 15.38 31.32
CA PRO A 588 31.33 14.77 31.15
C PRO A 588 31.20 13.47 30.34
N ALA A 589 31.96 13.36 29.26
CA ALA A 589 32.09 12.13 28.49
C ALA A 589 33.43 11.44 28.81
N GLN A 590 33.41 10.11 28.89
CA GLN A 590 34.61 9.32 29.08
C GLN A 590 35.47 9.37 27.82
N LYS A 591 36.65 10.00 27.91
CA LYS A 591 37.54 10.28 26.76
C LYS A 591 37.87 9.08 25.87
N VAL A 592 37.90 7.86 26.44
CA VAL A 592 38.22 6.62 25.70
C VAL A 592 37.19 5.56 26.05
N VAL A 593 36.36 5.20 25.06
CA VAL A 593 35.40 4.10 25.13
C VAL A 593 35.70 3.13 23.99
N SER A 594 35.99 1.88 24.34
CA SER A 594 36.20 0.80 23.38
C SER A 594 34.86 0.19 22.98
N LEU A 595 34.45 0.40 21.73
CA LEU A 595 33.25 -0.20 21.15
C LEU A 595 33.24 -1.73 21.27
N LYS A 596 34.38 -2.35 21.01
CA LYS A 596 34.55 -3.80 21.13
C LYS A 596 34.30 -4.31 22.55
N GLN A 597 34.63 -3.52 23.57
CA GLN A 597 34.39 -3.89 24.97
C GLN A 597 32.98 -3.52 25.44
N MET A 598 32.30 -2.60 24.74
CA MET A 598 30.89 -2.31 24.94
C MET A 598 29.98 -3.38 24.31
N ALA A 599 30.42 -4.10 23.27
CA ALA A 599 29.63 -5.18 22.67
C ALA A 599 29.29 -6.31 23.67
N GLY A 600 28.09 -6.88 23.57
CA GLY A 600 27.52 -7.94 24.40
C GLY A 600 26.25 -7.48 25.13
N SER A 601 25.74 -8.34 26.03
CA SER A 601 24.54 -8.06 26.81
C SER A 601 24.79 -7.10 27.97
N TRP A 602 23.83 -6.21 28.21
CA TRP A 602 23.79 -5.23 29.29
C TRP A 602 22.39 -5.21 29.89
N TYR A 603 22.29 -5.08 31.21
CA TYR A 603 21.05 -4.97 31.96
C TYR A 603 20.88 -3.55 32.45
N VAL A 604 19.69 -2.97 32.26
CA VAL A 604 19.34 -1.67 32.82
C VAL A 604 18.97 -1.86 34.28
N ILE A 605 19.92 -1.58 35.17
CA ILE A 605 19.72 -1.76 36.62
C ILE A 605 19.07 -0.53 37.27
N ALA A 606 19.16 0.62 36.60
CA ALA A 606 18.59 1.88 37.05
C ALA A 606 18.45 2.87 35.89
N GLY A 607 17.48 3.77 35.98
CA GLY A 607 17.40 4.92 35.09
C GLY A 607 16.24 5.84 35.42
N THR A 608 16.17 6.99 34.75
CA THR A 608 15.11 7.98 34.96
C THR A 608 13.77 7.57 34.34
N ASN A 609 13.76 6.63 33.40
CA ASN A 609 12.55 6.01 32.83
C ASN A 609 12.87 4.63 32.19
N PRO A 610 13.11 3.56 32.99
CA PRO A 610 13.57 2.28 32.46
C PRO A 610 12.39 1.44 31.93
N ILE A 611 11.90 1.83 30.74
CA ILE A 611 11.03 0.96 29.92
C ILE A 611 11.81 -0.30 29.51
N LEU A 612 13.11 -0.14 29.31
CA LEU A 612 14.03 -1.18 28.86
C LEU A 612 14.71 -1.87 30.04
N ARG A 613 14.91 -3.18 29.90
CA ARG A 613 15.45 -4.05 30.95
C ARG A 613 16.78 -4.67 30.54
N ARG A 614 16.98 -4.93 29.25
CA ARG A 614 18.22 -5.47 28.69
C ARG A 614 18.50 -4.87 27.32
N PHE A 615 19.78 -4.63 27.04
CA PHE A 615 20.32 -4.27 25.74
C PHE A 615 21.30 -5.35 25.31
N ASP A 616 21.18 -5.85 24.08
CA ASP A 616 22.24 -6.61 23.44
C ASP A 616 22.92 -5.69 22.42
N LEU A 617 24.19 -5.38 22.67
CA LEU A 617 24.99 -4.52 21.81
C LEU A 617 25.84 -5.41 20.88
N SER A 618 25.56 -5.45 19.59
CA SER A 618 26.39 -6.18 18.62
C SER A 618 27.25 -5.20 17.83
N LEU A 619 28.53 -5.52 17.66
CA LEU A 619 29.45 -4.69 16.88
C LEU A 619 29.49 -5.21 15.45
N HIS A 620 29.08 -4.37 14.50
CA HIS A 620 29.26 -4.59 13.07
C HIS A 620 30.20 -3.51 12.56
N GLU A 621 31.45 -3.90 12.25
CA GLU A 621 32.54 -2.98 11.92
C GLU A 621 32.82 -1.98 13.06
N ASP A 622 32.51 -0.69 12.85
CA ASP A 622 32.66 0.42 13.81
C ASP A 622 31.30 0.94 14.32
N ILE A 623 30.20 0.19 14.10
CA ILE A 623 28.84 0.55 14.50
C ILE A 623 28.31 -0.43 15.55
N LEU A 624 27.75 0.08 16.65
CA LEU A 624 27.01 -0.73 17.61
C LEU A 624 25.53 -0.78 17.24
N ILE A 625 25.05 -1.99 16.94
CA ILE A 625 23.64 -2.32 16.77
C ILE A 625 23.08 -2.68 18.14
N THR A 626 21.93 -2.12 18.50
CA THR A 626 21.35 -2.25 19.85
C THR A 626 19.99 -2.92 19.79
N GLU A 627 19.86 -4.10 20.39
CA GLU A 627 18.58 -4.79 20.57
C GLU A 627 18.07 -4.58 21.99
N GLY A 628 16.83 -4.10 22.15
CA GLY A 628 16.27 -3.75 23.47
C GLY A 628 15.11 -4.65 23.87
N PHE A 629 15.23 -5.24 25.04
CA PHE A 629 14.20 -6.10 25.64
C PHE A 629 13.57 -5.42 26.84
N GLY A 630 12.25 -5.57 26.99
CA GLY A 630 11.52 -5.11 28.15
C GLY A 630 10.25 -5.93 28.37
N ARG A 631 9.41 -5.48 29.29
CA ARG A 631 8.23 -6.25 29.71
C ARG A 631 6.96 -5.55 29.24
N LYS A 632 6.17 -6.22 28.39
CA LYS A 632 4.83 -5.78 28.01
C LYS A 632 3.85 -6.82 28.54
N ASP A 633 2.88 -6.38 29.34
CA ASP A 633 1.83 -7.24 29.92
C ASP A 633 2.30 -8.45 30.73
N GLY A 634 3.51 -8.37 31.33
CA GLY A 634 4.05 -9.45 32.16
C GLY A 634 4.92 -10.45 31.41
N GLU A 635 5.00 -10.39 30.08
CA GLU A 635 5.90 -11.20 29.25
C GLU A 635 7.14 -10.42 28.84
N CYS A 636 8.27 -11.12 28.69
CA CYS A 636 9.52 -10.53 28.23
C CYS A 636 9.49 -10.45 26.71
N THR A 637 9.18 -9.27 26.18
CA THR A 637 9.06 -9.06 24.74
C THR A 637 10.25 -8.24 24.27
N LEU A 638 10.74 -8.54 23.08
CA LEU A 638 11.58 -7.61 22.35
C LEU A 638 10.74 -6.34 22.14
N LEU A 639 11.04 -5.27 22.88
CA LEU A 639 10.29 -4.03 22.73
C LEU A 639 10.66 -3.33 21.42
N PHE A 640 11.86 -3.65 20.89
CA PHE A 640 12.32 -3.21 19.59
C PHE A 640 13.57 -4.00 19.14
N THR A 641 13.63 -4.33 17.84
CA THR A 641 14.87 -4.61 17.12
C THR A 641 15.29 -3.31 16.44
N HIS A 642 16.07 -2.47 17.11
CA HIS A 642 16.64 -1.31 16.42
C HIS A 642 17.89 -1.76 15.66
N THR A 643 17.85 -1.66 14.33
CA THR A 643 19.05 -1.34 13.55
C THR A 643 19.33 0.17 13.72
N GLY A 644 19.48 0.61 14.96
CA GLY A 644 20.03 1.93 15.25
C GLY A 644 21.51 1.85 14.95
N THR A 645 21.97 2.50 13.88
CA THR A 645 23.41 2.70 13.68
C THR A 645 23.87 3.71 14.74
N SER A 646 24.37 3.21 15.87
CA SER A 646 25.06 4.06 16.83
C SER A 646 26.45 4.32 16.29
N VAL A 647 26.68 5.51 15.72
CA VAL A 647 28.01 5.93 15.28
C VAL A 647 28.69 6.56 16.48
N LEU A 648 29.61 5.83 17.09
CA LEU A 648 30.42 6.36 18.17
C LEU A 648 31.62 7.06 17.53
N HIS A 649 31.62 8.39 17.57
CA HIS A 649 32.75 9.15 17.05
C HIS A 649 33.98 8.86 17.92
N LYS A 650 35.03 8.35 17.26
CA LYS A 650 36.21 7.68 17.84
C LYS A 650 37.01 8.48 18.89
N ASN A 651 36.67 9.75 19.14
CA ASN A 651 37.57 10.70 19.80
C ASN A 651 37.10 11.32 21.14
N ASN A 652 35.86 11.18 21.62
CA ASN A 652 35.44 11.90 22.85
C ASN A 652 34.50 11.17 23.83
N GLY A 653 34.11 9.91 23.60
CA GLY A 653 33.10 9.23 24.44
C GLY A 653 31.67 9.72 24.20
N GLU A 654 31.47 10.48 23.13
CA GLU A 654 30.17 10.91 22.61
C GLU A 654 29.59 9.80 21.74
N LEU A 655 28.36 9.43 22.03
CA LEU A 655 27.57 8.42 21.35
C LEU A 655 26.48 9.15 20.57
N LEU A 656 26.60 9.23 19.25
CA LEU A 656 25.43 9.60 18.47
C LEU A 656 24.59 8.33 18.29
N ILE A 657 23.48 8.24 19.03
CA ILE A 657 22.56 7.11 18.93
C ILE A 657 21.39 7.54 18.07
N SER A 658 21.46 7.22 16.78
CA SER A 658 20.32 7.37 15.89
C SER A 658 19.46 6.11 15.99
N PHE A 659 18.19 6.27 16.36
CA PHE A 659 17.20 5.22 16.22
C PHE A 659 16.42 5.48 14.93
N GLN A 660 16.58 4.60 13.95
CA GLN A 660 15.67 4.53 12.81
C GLN A 660 14.74 3.35 13.02
N ASN A 661 13.48 3.63 13.35
CA ASN A 661 12.38 2.68 13.23
C ASN A 661 11.52 3.10 12.01
N GLN A 662 10.83 2.13 11.39
CA GLN A 662 9.81 2.39 10.37
C GLN A 662 8.67 3.30 10.89
N GLU A 663 8.44 3.34 12.20
CA GLU A 663 7.39 4.16 12.84
C GLU A 663 7.93 5.31 13.71
N TYR A 664 9.20 5.28 14.12
CA TYR A 664 9.79 6.28 15.02
C TYR A 664 11.13 6.78 14.46
N ARG A 665 11.23 8.09 14.19
CA ARG A 665 12.49 8.78 13.87
C ARG A 665 12.85 9.71 15.04
N GLY A 666 13.59 9.18 16.00
CA GLY A 666 14.18 9.96 17.09
C GLY A 666 15.70 9.92 17.00
N TYR A 667 16.34 11.09 17.06
CA TYR A 667 17.79 11.19 17.19
C TYR A 667 18.11 11.47 18.64
N PHE A 668 18.89 10.60 19.29
CA PHE A 668 19.36 10.88 20.63
C PHE A 668 20.85 11.24 20.58
N THR A 669 21.19 12.39 21.14
CA THR A 669 22.58 12.74 21.42
C THR A 669 22.95 12.12 22.77
N GLY A 670 23.79 11.09 22.75
CA GLY A 670 24.20 10.35 23.93
C GLY A 670 25.65 10.62 24.36
N LYS A 671 25.94 10.46 25.64
CA LYS A 671 27.31 10.47 26.19
C LYS A 671 27.50 9.29 27.14
N VAL A 672 28.62 8.58 27.00
CA VAL A 672 29.08 7.63 28.02
C VAL A 672 29.74 8.44 29.13
N ILE A 673 29.03 8.67 30.23
CA ILE A 673 29.59 9.38 31.38
C ILE A 673 30.71 8.55 32.03
N TYR A 674 30.47 7.24 32.13
CA TYR A 674 31.39 6.29 32.76
C TYR A 674 31.17 4.90 32.16
N THR A 675 32.26 4.16 31.97
CA THR A 675 32.24 2.71 31.76
C THR A 675 33.56 2.09 32.19
N ASP A 676 33.49 1.01 32.96
CA ASP A 676 34.58 0.05 33.16
C ASP A 676 34.35 -1.26 32.39
N TYR A 677 33.38 -1.25 31.48
CA TYR A 677 32.92 -2.37 30.67
C TYR A 677 32.20 -3.50 31.44
N GLN A 678 32.10 -3.38 32.77
CA GLN A 678 31.19 -4.16 33.61
C GLN A 678 29.94 -3.36 33.95
N VAL A 679 30.09 -2.06 34.15
CA VAL A 679 29.03 -1.08 34.44
C VAL A 679 29.23 0.13 33.53
N ALA A 680 28.15 0.67 32.99
CA ALA A 680 28.17 1.90 32.20
C ALA A 680 27.07 2.87 32.66
N VAL A 681 27.35 4.17 32.57
CA VAL A 681 26.37 5.25 32.78
C VAL A 681 26.23 5.99 31.46
N LEU A 682 25.04 5.90 30.88
CA LEU A 682 24.68 6.57 29.65
C LEU A 682 23.77 7.75 29.96
N TYR A 683 24.10 8.91 29.44
CA TYR A 683 23.21 10.06 29.34
C TYR A 683 22.72 10.14 27.90
N LEU A 684 21.42 10.21 27.67
CA LEU A 684 20.79 10.30 26.36
C LEU A 684 19.92 11.55 26.34
N CYS A 685 20.12 12.41 25.35
CA CYS A 685 19.29 13.58 25.13
C CYS A 685 18.41 13.36 23.90
N GLU A 686 17.08 13.44 24.05
CA GLU A 686 16.12 13.27 22.95
C GLU A 686 16.03 14.55 22.10
N ASP A 687 15.99 15.72 22.76
CA ASP A 687 15.90 17.02 22.10
C ASP A 687 16.89 18.03 22.72
N GLU A 688 17.84 18.53 21.91
CA GLU A 688 18.71 19.65 22.27
C GLU A 688 18.10 20.98 21.84
N THR A 689 18.10 21.97 22.72
CA THR A 689 17.82 23.36 22.33
C THR A 689 18.94 23.90 21.45
N ILE A 690 18.70 25.03 20.78
CA ILE A 690 19.73 25.77 20.03
C ILE A 690 20.94 26.18 20.89
N HIS A 691 20.80 26.17 22.22
CA HIS A 691 21.86 26.47 23.16
C HIS A 691 22.57 25.20 23.69
N GLY A 692 22.17 24.01 23.23
CA GLY A 692 22.71 22.72 23.65
C GLY A 692 22.11 22.22 24.96
N GLU A 693 21.03 22.82 25.46
CA GLU A 693 20.34 22.34 26.68
C GLU A 693 19.46 21.16 26.31
N CYS A 694 19.49 20.11 27.13
CA CYS A 694 18.66 18.95 26.88
C CYS A 694 17.25 19.14 27.43
N LEU A 695 16.22 19.19 26.57
CA LEU A 695 14.82 19.33 26.97
C LEU A 695 14.28 18.07 27.64
N GLU A 696 14.63 16.91 27.08
CA GLU A 696 14.27 15.60 27.63
C GLU A 696 15.50 14.70 27.67
N TYR A 697 15.95 14.37 28.88
CA TYR A 697 17.11 13.52 29.09
C TYR A 697 16.73 12.20 29.76
N ARG A 698 17.47 11.16 29.40
CA ARG A 698 17.40 9.84 30.03
C ARG A 698 18.78 9.47 30.53
N VAL A 699 18.86 9.09 31.81
CA VAL A 699 20.06 8.44 32.34
C VAL A 699 19.78 6.97 32.51
N SER A 700 20.61 6.13 31.91
CA SER A 700 20.54 4.68 32.03
C SER A 700 21.84 4.16 32.63
N ILE A 701 21.72 3.41 33.73
CA ILE A 701 22.82 2.67 34.30
C ILE A 701 22.72 1.23 33.80
N LEU A 702 23.75 0.81 33.10
CA LEU A 702 23.88 -0.50 32.51
C LEU A 702 24.86 -1.35 33.33
N SER A 703 24.61 -2.63 33.47
CA SER A 703 25.56 -3.59 34.04
C SER A 703 25.57 -4.89 33.25
N ARG A 704 26.73 -5.56 33.18
CA ARG A 704 26.85 -6.92 32.64
C ARG A 704 26.14 -7.95 33.53
N THR A 705 25.93 -7.61 34.79
CA THR A 705 25.20 -8.41 35.76
C THR A 705 23.87 -7.76 36.09
N GLN A 706 22.89 -8.58 36.47
CA GLN A 706 21.56 -8.13 36.87
C GLN A 706 21.55 -7.31 38.18
N THR A 707 22.63 -7.40 38.96
CA THR A 707 22.79 -6.71 40.24
C THR A 707 24.08 -5.91 40.25
N LEU A 708 24.07 -4.80 40.99
CA LEU A 708 25.28 -4.08 41.41
C LEU A 708 25.62 -4.49 42.83
N ASP A 709 26.90 -4.72 43.10
CA ASP A 709 27.38 -4.81 44.47
C ASP A 709 27.42 -3.42 45.14
N SER A 710 27.67 -3.40 46.45
CA SER A 710 27.71 -2.14 47.22
C SER A 710 28.81 -1.20 46.74
N MET A 711 29.93 -1.74 46.25
CA MET A 711 31.06 -0.95 45.73
C MET A 711 30.69 -0.27 44.40
N GLY A 712 30.07 -1.00 43.47
CA GLY A 712 29.57 -0.47 42.20
C GLY A 712 28.50 0.61 42.43
N ARG A 713 27.63 0.43 43.41
CA ARG A 713 26.63 1.45 43.78
C ARG A 713 27.27 2.75 44.27
N SER A 714 28.23 2.68 45.20
CA SER A 714 28.93 3.88 45.70
C SER A 714 29.75 4.58 44.61
N LEU A 715 30.33 3.81 43.68
CA LEU A 715 31.05 4.36 42.53
C LEU A 715 30.12 5.12 41.59
N LEU A 716 28.93 4.57 41.33
CA LEU A 716 27.90 5.21 40.49
C LEU A 716 27.34 6.48 41.11
N GLU A 717 27.05 6.47 42.42
CA GLU A 717 26.57 7.65 43.15
C GLU A 717 27.58 8.81 43.05
N ALA A 718 28.89 8.52 43.05
CA ALA A 718 29.91 9.53 42.86
C ALA A 718 29.96 10.08 41.42
N LYS A 719 29.62 9.27 40.41
CA LYS A 719 29.64 9.65 38.98
C LYS A 719 28.37 10.36 38.51
N LEU A 720 27.27 10.22 39.25
CA LEU A 720 25.98 10.84 38.94
C LEU A 720 25.83 12.26 39.53
N LYS A 721 26.84 12.73 40.27
CA LYS A 721 26.99 14.14 40.65
C LYS A 721 27.51 14.94 39.47
N LEU A 722 26.59 15.42 38.63
CA LEU A 722 26.91 16.19 37.44
C LEU A 722 26.95 17.70 37.77
N PRO A 723 27.69 18.52 36.99
CA PRO A 723 27.78 19.96 37.21
C PRO A 723 26.43 20.69 37.20
N CYS A 724 25.48 20.14 36.44
CA CYS A 724 24.13 20.67 36.25
C CYS A 724 23.10 20.15 37.27
N GLY A 725 23.50 19.33 38.25
CA GLY A 725 22.61 18.82 39.28
C GLY A 725 23.05 17.48 39.84
N ASP A 726 22.72 17.23 41.11
CA ASP A 726 22.92 15.91 41.71
C ASP A 726 21.82 14.97 41.22
N LEU A 727 22.07 14.26 40.11
CA LEU A 727 21.11 13.29 39.60
C LEU A 727 20.84 12.18 40.63
N SER A 728 21.74 11.97 41.61
CA SER A 728 21.54 10.95 42.63
C SER A 728 20.35 11.20 43.56
N SER A 729 19.90 12.46 43.70
CA SER A 729 18.67 12.75 44.46
C SER A 729 17.41 12.32 43.69
N ASN A 730 17.44 12.31 42.36
CA ASN A 730 16.33 11.80 41.54
C ASN A 730 16.36 10.27 41.42
N LEU A 731 17.51 9.66 41.70
CA LEU A 731 17.69 8.20 41.73
C LEU A 731 17.05 7.54 42.97
N THR A 732 16.53 8.29 43.96
CA THR A 732 15.83 7.68 45.10
C THR A 732 14.52 6.97 44.75
N GLN A 733 14.05 7.08 43.49
CA GLN A 733 12.95 6.27 42.94
C GLN A 733 13.41 5.05 42.13
N ILE A 734 14.71 4.72 42.09
CA ILE A 734 15.18 3.48 41.46
C ILE A 734 14.65 2.29 42.26
N THR A 735 13.60 1.68 41.74
CA THR A 735 13.28 0.30 42.08
C THR A 735 14.41 -0.52 41.47
N VAL A 736 15.28 -1.11 42.30
CA VAL A 736 16.18 -2.16 41.81
C VAL A 736 15.26 -3.25 41.29
N ILE A 737 15.22 -3.38 39.97
CA ILE A 737 14.39 -4.37 39.32
C ILE A 737 15.06 -5.71 39.61
N VAL A 738 14.52 -6.44 40.59
CA VAL A 738 14.85 -7.85 40.75
C VAL A 738 14.28 -8.56 39.51
N LEU A 739 15.19 -9.01 38.64
CA LEU A 739 14.86 -9.69 37.41
C LEU A 739 14.44 -11.13 37.74
N ASP A 740 13.14 -11.41 37.71
CA ASP A 740 12.67 -12.79 37.49
C ASP A 740 13.02 -13.17 36.04
N HIS A 741 14.00 -14.07 35.90
CA HIS A 741 14.50 -14.76 34.69
C HIS A 741 13.82 -14.39 33.36
N CYS A 742 14.39 -13.41 32.63
CA CYS A 742 14.32 -13.37 31.16
C CYS A 742 15.50 -14.18 30.58
N GLU A 743 15.60 -15.47 30.91
CA GLU A 743 16.43 -16.37 30.11
C GLU A 743 15.65 -16.67 28.83
N LYS A 744 16.29 -16.49 27.66
CA LYS A 744 15.68 -16.83 26.37
C LYS A 744 15.16 -18.26 26.48
N GLU A 745 13.83 -18.45 26.43
CA GLU A 745 13.29 -19.71 25.94
C GLU A 745 13.99 -19.98 24.61
N GLN A 746 14.51 -21.20 24.48
CA GLN A 746 15.37 -21.65 23.39
C GLN A 746 14.94 -21.05 22.05
N SER A 747 15.68 -20.05 21.56
CA SER A 747 15.34 -19.31 20.35
C SER A 747 15.30 -20.29 19.19
N CYS A 748 14.14 -20.40 18.55
CA CYS A 748 13.95 -21.30 17.43
C CYS A 748 14.66 -20.72 16.21
N ARG A 749 15.72 -21.38 15.73
CA ARG A 749 16.29 -21.05 14.43
C ARG A 749 15.42 -21.67 13.35
N ILE A 750 15.04 -20.89 12.35
CA ILE A 750 14.20 -21.36 11.26
C ILE A 750 14.86 -22.51 10.51
N ASP A 751 16.19 -22.51 10.42
CA ASP A 751 16.98 -23.57 9.79
C ASP A 751 16.92 -24.90 10.56
N ASP A 752 16.62 -24.88 11.86
CA ASP A 752 16.47 -26.10 12.67
C ASP A 752 15.10 -26.77 12.44
N ILE A 753 14.18 -26.08 11.76
CA ILE A 753 12.85 -26.59 11.42
C ILE A 753 12.92 -27.34 10.10
N GLN A 754 12.74 -28.65 10.16
CA GLN A 754 12.69 -29.48 8.95
C GLN A 754 11.40 -29.25 8.16
N ALA A 755 11.56 -28.81 6.91
CA ALA A 755 10.47 -28.75 5.94
C ALA A 755 10.18 -30.13 5.33
N VAL A 756 8.98 -30.33 4.77
CA VAL A 756 8.65 -31.55 4.03
C VAL A 756 9.49 -31.64 2.75
N GLU A 757 10.42 -32.60 2.70
CA GLU A 757 11.37 -32.78 1.60
C GLU A 757 10.72 -33.05 0.24
N ASN A 758 9.54 -33.67 0.21
CA ASN A 758 8.86 -34.08 -1.03
C ASN A 758 7.48 -33.43 -1.17
N LEU A 759 7.40 -32.12 -0.93
CA LEU A 759 6.15 -31.38 -1.02
C LEU A 759 5.69 -31.25 -2.49
N ASP A 760 4.59 -31.91 -2.81
CA ASP A 760 3.87 -31.75 -4.07
C ASP A 760 2.92 -30.55 -3.97
N ILE A 761 3.38 -29.42 -4.51
CA ILE A 761 2.68 -28.13 -4.46
C ILE A 761 1.28 -28.21 -5.10
N ARG A 762 1.09 -29.09 -6.10
CA ARG A 762 -0.18 -29.24 -6.82
C ARG A 762 -1.26 -29.83 -5.92
N LYS A 763 -0.87 -30.65 -4.94
CA LYS A 763 -1.76 -31.22 -3.93
C LYS A 763 -2.09 -30.24 -2.80
N ILE A 764 -1.37 -29.13 -2.69
CA ILE A 764 -1.67 -28.03 -1.75
C ILE A 764 -2.69 -27.04 -2.33
N LEU A 765 -2.87 -26.97 -3.66
CA LEU A 765 -3.80 -26.02 -4.27
C LEU A 765 -5.26 -26.20 -3.81
N GLY A 766 -6.02 -25.12 -3.77
CA GLY A 766 -7.43 -25.09 -3.33
C GLY A 766 -7.63 -24.48 -1.94
N ILE A 767 -8.81 -24.72 -1.37
CA ILE A 767 -9.23 -24.13 -0.09
C ILE A 767 -8.71 -24.98 1.09
N TRP A 768 -8.27 -24.29 2.14
CA TRP A 768 -7.88 -24.81 3.44
C TRP A 768 -8.51 -23.95 4.53
N TYR A 769 -8.82 -24.56 5.66
CA TYR A 769 -9.36 -23.90 6.85
C TYR A 769 -8.27 -23.86 7.92
N ILE A 770 -8.04 -22.70 8.52
CA ILE A 770 -7.16 -22.60 9.69
C ILE A 770 -7.94 -23.16 10.89
N ILE A 771 -7.47 -24.27 11.47
CA ILE A 771 -8.13 -24.96 12.59
C ILE A 771 -7.57 -24.50 13.94
N LYS A 772 -6.25 -24.28 13.98
CA LYS A 772 -5.55 -23.77 15.15
C LYS A 772 -4.44 -22.81 14.72
N ASN A 773 -4.19 -21.78 15.52
CA ASN A 773 -3.10 -20.83 15.32
C ASN A 773 -2.47 -20.43 16.66
N THR A 774 -1.18 -20.09 16.68
CA THR A 774 -0.45 -19.68 17.90
C THR A 774 -0.70 -18.23 18.30
N ASN A 775 -1.09 -17.37 17.36
CA ASN A 775 -1.22 -15.94 17.62
C ASN A 775 -2.68 -15.53 17.88
N LYS A 776 -2.96 -14.88 19.02
CA LYS A 776 -4.24 -14.23 19.33
C LYS A 776 -4.31 -12.87 18.66
N LEU A 777 -4.30 -12.82 17.33
CA LEU A 777 -4.60 -11.56 16.65
C LEU A 777 -6.07 -11.23 16.88
N ASN A 778 -6.32 -10.14 17.60
CA ASN A 778 -7.65 -9.63 18.00
C ASN A 778 -8.64 -9.34 16.85
N THR A 779 -8.31 -9.63 15.59
CA THR A 779 -9.11 -9.20 14.43
C THR A 779 -9.41 -10.27 13.39
N SER A 780 -9.04 -11.54 13.58
CA SER A 780 -9.50 -12.60 12.66
C SER A 780 -9.54 -13.97 13.31
N ASP A 781 -10.54 -14.19 14.15
CA ASP A 781 -10.80 -15.48 14.81
C ASP A 781 -11.20 -16.59 13.84
N SER A 782 -11.33 -16.33 12.54
CA SER A 782 -11.46 -17.40 11.57
C SER A 782 -11.03 -17.00 10.17
N SER A 783 -10.28 -17.90 9.53
CA SER A 783 -9.84 -17.70 8.15
C SER A 783 -9.82 -18.98 7.33
N ALA A 784 -10.31 -18.85 6.09
CA ALA A 784 -10.06 -19.81 5.02
C ALA A 784 -8.94 -19.26 4.12
N LEU A 785 -8.03 -20.14 3.72
CA LEU A 785 -6.92 -19.85 2.80
C LEU A 785 -7.19 -20.55 1.48
N LYS A 786 -7.18 -19.82 0.38
CA LYS A 786 -7.19 -20.42 -0.97
C LYS A 786 -5.81 -20.28 -1.60
N PHE A 787 -5.16 -21.41 -1.83
CA PHE A 787 -3.87 -21.52 -2.51
C PHE A 787 -4.12 -21.70 -4.01
N ASN A 788 -3.57 -20.82 -4.83
CA ASN A 788 -3.57 -20.95 -6.30
C ASN A 788 -2.12 -20.93 -6.78
N LEU A 789 -1.82 -21.57 -7.91
CA LEU A 789 -0.52 -21.45 -8.54
C LEU A 789 -0.63 -20.42 -9.66
N ASP A 790 0.37 -19.57 -9.84
CA ASP A 790 0.49 -18.80 -11.08
C ASP A 790 1.33 -19.55 -12.12
N GLU A 791 1.46 -18.91 -13.28
CA GLU A 791 2.22 -19.43 -14.42
C GLU A 791 3.71 -19.59 -14.11
N ASP A 792 4.25 -18.77 -13.20
CA ASP A 792 5.64 -18.79 -12.72
C ASP A 792 5.88 -19.87 -11.64
N GLY A 793 4.84 -20.56 -11.19
CA GLY A 793 4.92 -21.58 -10.14
C GLY A 793 4.94 -21.01 -8.71
N HIS A 794 4.64 -19.73 -8.51
CA HIS A 794 4.45 -19.13 -7.19
C HIS A 794 3.06 -19.46 -6.65
N ILE A 795 2.96 -19.59 -5.33
CA ILE A 795 1.68 -19.85 -4.67
C ILE A 795 1.03 -18.55 -4.24
N HIS A 796 -0.14 -18.24 -4.79
CA HIS A 796 -0.99 -17.13 -4.38
C HIS A 796 -1.92 -17.56 -3.26
N LEU A 797 -1.77 -16.95 -2.09
CA LEU A 797 -2.66 -17.09 -0.96
C LEU A 797 -3.72 -15.97 -1.00
N LYS A 798 -4.99 -16.39 -1.03
CA LYS A 798 -6.13 -15.51 -0.78
C LYS A 798 -6.73 -15.86 0.57
N PHE A 799 -6.73 -14.89 1.49
CA PHE A 799 -7.34 -15.00 2.81
C PHE A 799 -8.82 -14.66 2.72
N THR A 800 -9.67 -15.35 3.45
CA THR A 800 -11.05 -14.91 3.71
C THR A 800 -11.24 -14.96 5.22
N THR A 801 -11.55 -13.82 5.82
CA THR A 801 -11.66 -13.65 7.27
C THR A 801 -13.10 -13.35 7.67
N LEU A 802 -13.54 -13.85 8.82
CA LEU A 802 -14.82 -13.46 9.42
C LEU A 802 -14.63 -12.16 10.19
N GLN A 803 -15.40 -11.13 9.89
CA GLN A 803 -15.47 -9.92 10.70
C GLN A 803 -16.28 -10.17 11.97
N SER A 804 -16.16 -9.27 12.94
CA SER A 804 -16.88 -9.34 14.21
C SER A 804 -18.42 -9.37 14.07
N ASP A 805 -18.95 -8.95 12.93
CA ASP A 805 -20.39 -9.01 12.60
C ASP A 805 -20.83 -10.34 11.96
N GLY A 806 -19.92 -11.32 11.84
CA GLY A 806 -20.16 -12.61 11.21
C GLY A 806 -20.09 -12.58 9.68
N THR A 807 -19.68 -11.47 9.05
CA THR A 807 -19.54 -11.41 7.59
C THR A 807 -18.17 -11.88 7.12
N CYS A 808 -18.15 -12.61 6.00
CA CYS A 808 -16.90 -13.07 5.40
C CYS A 808 -16.35 -12.06 4.40
N VAL A 809 -15.22 -11.45 4.77
CA VAL A 809 -14.53 -10.49 3.92
C VAL A 809 -13.22 -11.06 3.42
N GLN A 810 -12.89 -10.74 2.17
CA GLN A 810 -11.55 -10.94 1.66
C GLN A 810 -10.78 -9.65 1.98
N PRO A 811 -9.78 -9.67 2.86
CA PRO A 811 -9.02 -8.47 3.14
C PRO A 811 -8.23 -8.03 1.88
N PRO A 812 -7.95 -6.73 1.73
CA PRO A 812 -7.32 -6.16 0.54
C PRO A 812 -5.79 -6.39 0.52
N TYR A 813 -5.35 -7.57 0.96
CA TYR A 813 -3.97 -8.00 0.85
C TYR A 813 -3.88 -9.37 0.18
N TYR A 814 -2.82 -9.54 -0.60
CA TYR A 814 -2.48 -10.79 -1.28
C TYR A 814 -1.12 -11.23 -0.77
N SER A 815 -0.96 -12.54 -0.56
CA SER A 815 0.34 -13.09 -0.17
C SER A 815 0.81 -14.06 -1.23
N TYR A 816 2.10 -13.96 -1.56
CA TYR A 816 2.77 -14.74 -2.58
C TYR A 816 3.85 -15.56 -1.90
N MET A 817 3.81 -16.87 -2.01
CA MET A 817 4.90 -17.74 -1.55
C MET A 817 5.74 -18.19 -2.72
N LYS A 818 7.01 -17.80 -2.70
CA LYS A 818 8.05 -18.29 -3.61
C LYS A 818 8.84 -19.40 -2.91
N ARG A 819 9.04 -20.53 -3.58
CA ARG A 819 9.82 -21.65 -3.04
C ARG A 819 11.30 -21.24 -2.87
N ARG A 820 11.93 -21.63 -1.76
CA ARG A 820 13.38 -21.49 -1.51
C ARG A 820 14.11 -22.79 -1.92
N ASN A 821 15.21 -23.12 -1.24
CA ASN A 821 16.07 -24.26 -1.59
C ASN A 821 15.37 -25.61 -1.36
N ASP A 822 14.57 -25.73 -0.28
CA ASP A 822 13.84 -26.96 0.02
C ASP A 822 12.40 -26.92 -0.52
N PRO A 823 11.83 -28.04 -0.98
CA PRO A 823 10.49 -28.05 -1.57
C PRO A 823 9.36 -27.55 -0.65
N GLY A 824 9.54 -27.66 0.67
CA GLY A 824 8.63 -27.16 1.69
C GLY A 824 9.03 -25.83 2.32
N ASP A 825 10.08 -25.17 1.84
CA ASP A 825 10.54 -23.86 2.31
C ASP A 825 10.11 -22.77 1.33
N PHE A 826 9.58 -21.68 1.87
CA PHE A 826 8.95 -20.61 1.13
C PHE A 826 9.35 -19.25 1.69
N LEU A 827 9.61 -18.30 0.81
CA LEU A 827 9.61 -16.88 1.12
C LEU A 827 8.23 -16.34 0.76
N SER A 828 7.49 -15.87 1.74
CA SER A 828 6.17 -15.27 1.59
C SER A 828 6.29 -13.74 1.56
N THR A 829 5.77 -13.10 0.53
CA THR A 829 5.65 -11.64 0.47
C THR A 829 4.17 -11.28 0.61
N THR A 830 3.83 -10.49 1.62
CA THR A 830 2.46 -9.99 1.80
C THR A 830 2.38 -8.58 1.25
N LEU A 831 1.62 -8.40 0.16
CA LEU A 831 1.31 -7.11 -0.44
C LEU A 831 -0.01 -6.61 0.11
N SER A 832 0.03 -5.56 0.91
CA SER A 832 -1.13 -4.83 1.41
C SER A 832 -1.29 -3.54 0.65
N LYS A 833 -2.53 -3.15 0.32
CA LYS A 833 -2.81 -1.84 -0.28
C LYS A 833 -2.45 -0.66 0.65
N TYR A 834 -2.36 -0.89 1.96
CA TYR A 834 -2.23 0.15 2.97
C TYR A 834 -0.95 0.06 3.81
N SER A 835 -0.13 -0.98 3.65
CA SER A 835 1.12 -1.14 4.39
C SER A 835 2.25 -1.58 3.46
N LYS A 836 3.49 -1.29 3.86
CA LYS A 836 4.67 -1.75 3.12
C LYS A 836 4.66 -3.28 3.00
N PRO A 837 5.24 -3.84 1.93
CA PRO A 837 5.39 -5.28 1.79
C PRO A 837 6.13 -5.87 2.99
N GLY A 838 5.50 -6.82 3.68
CA GLY A 838 6.16 -7.63 4.70
C GLY A 838 6.71 -8.91 4.07
N PHE A 839 7.95 -9.27 4.40
CA PHE A 839 8.52 -10.56 4.03
C PHE A 839 8.40 -11.50 5.22
N LEU A 840 7.91 -12.71 5.00
CA LEU A 840 7.79 -13.76 6.01
C LEU A 840 8.50 -15.00 5.46
N THR A 841 9.40 -15.62 6.21
CA THR A 841 9.94 -16.93 5.82
C THR A 841 9.05 -18.03 6.37
N GLY A 842 8.57 -18.93 5.53
CA GLY A 842 7.61 -19.97 5.90
C GLY A 842 8.07 -21.38 5.53
N LYS A 843 7.84 -22.36 6.42
CA LYS A 843 8.07 -23.78 6.13
C LYS A 843 6.78 -24.59 6.33
N VAL A 844 6.50 -25.48 5.39
CA VAL A 844 5.50 -26.55 5.56
C VAL A 844 6.19 -27.71 6.28
N ILE A 845 5.95 -27.84 7.58
CA ILE A 845 6.64 -28.81 8.45
C ILE A 845 5.98 -30.19 8.45
N TYR A 846 4.71 -30.24 8.07
CA TYR A 846 3.96 -31.48 7.90
C TYR A 846 2.85 -31.28 6.89
N THR A 847 2.62 -32.28 6.03
CA THR A 847 1.34 -32.41 5.32
C THR A 847 1.10 -33.84 4.85
N ASP A 848 -0.14 -34.28 4.91
CA ASP A 848 -0.66 -35.46 4.20
C ASP A 848 -1.64 -35.05 3.08
N TYR A 849 -1.65 -33.76 2.73
CA TYR A 849 -2.54 -33.10 1.78
C TYR A 849 -4.02 -33.01 2.18
N GLN A 850 -4.41 -33.59 3.31
CA GLN A 850 -5.68 -33.32 4.00
C GLN A 850 -5.49 -32.32 5.14
N VAL A 851 -4.33 -32.37 5.78
CA VAL A 851 -3.89 -31.53 6.88
C VAL A 851 -2.51 -30.99 6.54
N ALA A 852 -2.23 -29.76 6.91
CA ALA A 852 -0.89 -29.17 6.81
C ALA A 852 -0.56 -28.37 8.07
N VAL A 853 0.72 -28.32 8.41
CA VAL A 853 1.23 -27.42 9.45
C VAL A 853 2.20 -26.46 8.79
N LEU A 854 1.88 -25.18 8.90
CA LEU A 854 2.65 -24.09 8.34
C LEU A 854 3.31 -23.34 9.49
N TYR A 855 4.63 -23.30 9.50
CA TYR A 855 5.43 -22.44 10.36
C TYR A 855 5.77 -21.18 9.56
N LEU A 856 5.47 -20.01 10.08
CA LEU A 856 5.78 -18.70 9.47
C LEU A 856 6.64 -17.91 10.44
N CYS A 857 7.69 -17.30 9.94
CA CYS A 857 8.56 -16.40 10.66
C CYS A 857 8.43 -15.00 10.08
N GLU A 858 8.01 -14.03 10.89
CA GLU A 858 7.80 -12.67 10.42
C GLU A 858 9.11 -11.89 10.35
N ASP A 859 9.94 -12.04 11.38
CA ASP A 859 11.25 -11.41 11.44
C ASP A 859 12.32 -12.45 11.77
N GLU A 860 13.24 -12.63 10.83
CA GLU A 860 14.41 -13.49 10.96
C GLU A 860 15.61 -12.63 11.37
N THR A 861 16.25 -12.95 12.50
CA THR A 861 17.52 -12.32 12.90
C THR A 861 18.62 -12.68 11.91
N ILE A 862 19.75 -11.96 11.96
CA ILE A 862 20.97 -12.29 11.20
C ILE A 862 21.51 -13.71 11.48
N HIS A 863 21.05 -14.36 12.54
CA HIS A 863 21.45 -15.71 12.93
C HIS A 863 20.40 -16.77 12.56
N GLY A 864 19.31 -16.40 11.88
CA GLY A 864 18.21 -17.30 11.53
C GLY A 864 17.25 -17.57 12.68
N GLU A 865 17.40 -16.93 13.84
CA GLU A 865 16.41 -17.00 14.92
C GLU A 865 15.16 -16.26 14.51
N CYS A 866 14.00 -16.87 14.75
CA CYS A 866 12.73 -16.20 14.51
C CYS A 866 12.29 -15.38 15.72
N LEU A 867 12.14 -14.07 15.55
CA LEU A 867 11.71 -13.16 16.62
C LEU A 867 10.20 -13.28 16.88
N GLU A 868 9.43 -13.31 15.79
CA GLU A 868 7.99 -13.54 15.83
C GLU A 868 7.64 -14.68 14.88
N TYR A 869 7.12 -15.76 15.44
CA TYR A 869 6.68 -16.91 14.65
C TYR A 869 5.19 -17.17 14.82
N ARG A 870 4.60 -17.74 13.77
CA ARG A 870 3.20 -18.18 13.74
C ARG A 870 3.15 -19.61 13.25
N VAL A 871 2.44 -20.47 13.98
CA VAL A 871 2.18 -21.84 13.54
C VAL A 871 0.69 -22.00 13.29
N SER A 872 0.35 -22.23 12.03
CA SER A 872 -1.02 -22.45 11.56
C SER A 872 -1.23 -23.92 11.20
N ILE A 873 -2.22 -24.54 11.83
CA ILE A 873 -2.71 -25.85 11.42
C ILE A 873 -3.83 -25.64 10.42
N LEU A 874 -3.62 -26.14 9.21
CA LEU A 874 -4.54 -26.08 8.09
C LEU A 874 -5.20 -27.44 7.89
N SER A 875 -6.49 -27.46 7.56
CA SER A 875 -7.21 -28.67 7.17
C SER A 875 -8.08 -28.42 5.95
N ARG A 876 -8.25 -29.44 5.11
CA ARG A 876 -9.24 -29.44 4.01
C ARG A 876 -10.67 -29.47 4.51
N THR A 877 -10.87 -29.90 5.75
CA THR A 877 -12.16 -29.91 6.45
C THR A 877 -12.14 -28.92 7.60
N GLN A 878 -13.28 -28.32 7.92
CA GLN A 878 -13.45 -27.42 9.07
C GLN A 878 -13.20 -28.09 10.43
N THR A 879 -13.12 -29.42 10.48
CA THR A 879 -12.83 -30.16 11.71
C THR A 879 -11.72 -31.16 11.48
N LEU A 880 -10.84 -31.28 12.47
CA LEU A 880 -9.88 -32.37 12.57
C LEU A 880 -10.50 -33.49 13.41
N ASP A 881 -10.45 -34.71 12.89
CA ASP A 881 -10.79 -35.91 13.66
C ASP A 881 -9.76 -36.16 14.79
N SER A 882 -10.08 -37.08 15.71
CA SER A 882 -9.23 -37.35 16.88
C SER A 882 -7.84 -37.89 16.51
N MET A 883 -7.75 -38.62 15.40
CA MET A 883 -6.50 -39.19 14.90
C MET A 883 -5.59 -38.10 14.32
N GLY A 884 -6.14 -37.22 13.49
CA GLY A 884 -5.44 -36.06 12.93
C GLY A 884 -4.95 -35.12 14.01
N ARG A 885 -5.75 -34.87 15.06
CA ARG A 885 -5.31 -34.07 16.23
C ARG A 885 -4.10 -34.70 16.93
N SER A 886 -4.15 -35.99 17.22
CA SER A 886 -3.07 -36.68 17.96
C SER A 886 -1.76 -36.71 17.16
N LEU A 887 -1.85 -36.90 15.84
CA LEU A 887 -0.70 -36.90 14.94
C LEU A 887 -0.05 -35.51 14.86
N LEU A 888 -0.88 -34.46 14.77
CA LEU A 888 -0.43 -33.08 14.74
C LEU A 888 0.26 -32.65 16.04
N GLU A 889 -0.33 -32.99 17.19
CA GLU A 889 0.24 -32.68 18.50
C GLU A 889 1.61 -33.36 18.67
N ALA A 890 1.78 -34.60 18.19
CA ALA A 890 3.06 -35.27 18.21
C ALA A 890 4.12 -34.59 17.31
N LYS A 891 3.71 -34.02 16.16
CA LYS A 891 4.62 -33.30 15.26
C LYS A 891 4.99 -31.90 15.76
N LEU A 892 4.05 -31.21 16.39
CA LEU A 892 4.28 -29.90 16.99
C LEU A 892 5.25 -29.96 18.16
N LYS A 893 5.23 -31.04 18.95
CA LYS A 893 6.22 -31.28 20.02
C LYS A 893 7.65 -31.49 19.54
N LEU A 894 7.85 -31.78 18.25
CA LEU A 894 9.17 -31.90 17.63
C LEU A 894 9.67 -30.58 17.05
N SER A 895 8.83 -29.55 17.03
CA SER A 895 9.16 -28.19 16.60
C SER A 895 9.55 -27.37 17.84
N CYS A 896 10.26 -26.25 17.70
CA CYS A 896 10.83 -25.52 18.83
C CYS A 896 9.81 -25.17 19.93
N GLY A 897 9.95 -25.80 21.10
CA GLY A 897 9.07 -25.64 22.25
C GLY A 897 7.78 -26.45 22.18
N ASP A 898 7.11 -26.65 23.32
CA ASP A 898 5.78 -27.27 23.35
C ASP A 898 4.72 -26.29 22.85
N LEU A 899 4.66 -26.12 21.53
CA LEU A 899 3.70 -25.24 20.86
C LEU A 899 2.24 -25.66 21.07
N SER A 900 2.00 -26.88 21.60
CA SER A 900 0.66 -27.42 21.75
C SER A 900 -0.19 -26.64 22.77
N SER A 901 0.42 -26.01 23.78
CA SER A 901 -0.29 -25.23 24.80
C SER A 901 -0.81 -23.88 24.30
N ASN A 902 -0.20 -23.32 23.25
CA ASN A 902 -0.49 -21.96 22.77
C ASN A 902 -1.45 -21.92 21.58
N LEU A 903 -1.91 -23.08 21.11
CA LEU A 903 -2.80 -23.18 19.97
C LEU A 903 -4.25 -22.94 20.37
N THR A 904 -4.83 -21.84 19.88
CA THR A 904 -6.26 -21.54 20.08
C THR A 904 -7.09 -22.26 19.01
N GLN A 905 -8.15 -22.97 19.41
CA GLN A 905 -9.07 -23.61 18.46
C GLN A 905 -9.97 -22.55 17.82
N ILE A 906 -10.02 -22.55 16.50
CA ILE A 906 -10.96 -21.74 15.72
C ILE A 906 -12.24 -22.56 15.55
N THR A 907 -13.37 -22.07 16.07
CA THR A 907 -14.66 -22.78 16.05
C THR A 907 -15.62 -22.28 14.97
N ASP A 908 -15.54 -21.00 14.64
CA ASP A 908 -16.34 -20.40 13.58
C ASP A 908 -15.50 -20.40 12.30
N HIS A 909 -16.09 -20.72 11.16
CA HIS A 909 -15.38 -20.66 9.89
C HIS A 909 -16.17 -19.83 8.91
N CYS A 910 -15.45 -19.08 8.08
CA CYS A 910 -16.04 -18.36 6.98
C CYS A 910 -16.56 -19.33 5.91
N GLU A 911 -17.81 -19.74 6.05
CA GLU A 911 -18.61 -20.25 4.95
C GLU A 911 -19.01 -19.07 4.07
N LYS A 912 -18.08 -18.61 3.23
CA LYS A 912 -18.57 -18.01 1.99
C LYS A 912 -19.35 -19.13 1.32
N GLU A 913 -20.68 -19.01 1.27
CA GLU A 913 -21.51 -19.83 0.39
C GLU A 913 -20.74 -19.96 -0.91
N GLN A 914 -20.27 -21.18 -1.19
CA GLN A 914 -19.47 -21.44 -2.36
C GLN A 914 -20.30 -20.92 -3.53
N SER A 915 -19.82 -19.85 -4.17
CA SER A 915 -20.59 -19.20 -5.20
C SER A 915 -20.77 -20.19 -6.34
N CYS A 916 -21.96 -20.74 -6.47
CA CYS A 916 -22.29 -21.70 -7.52
C CYS A 916 -22.49 -21.03 -8.87
N ARG A 917 -21.90 -19.84 -9.05
CA ARG A 917 -21.84 -19.17 -10.35
C ARG A 917 -20.86 -19.94 -11.20
N ILE A 918 -21.20 -20.10 -12.47
CA ILE A 918 -20.45 -20.94 -13.39
C ILE A 918 -19.00 -20.43 -13.55
N ASP A 919 -18.82 -19.11 -13.51
CA ASP A 919 -17.50 -18.48 -13.62
C ASP A 919 -16.60 -18.73 -12.40
N ASP A 920 -17.17 -19.09 -11.24
CA ASP A 920 -16.41 -19.39 -10.02
C ASP A 920 -15.98 -20.86 -9.93
N ILE A 921 -16.54 -21.73 -10.79
CA ILE A 921 -16.14 -23.14 -10.91
C ILE A 921 -14.84 -23.19 -11.72
N GLN A 922 -13.74 -23.56 -11.05
CA GLN A 922 -12.42 -23.63 -11.66
C GLN A 922 -12.29 -24.83 -12.61
N ALA A 923 -11.83 -24.56 -13.83
CA ALA A 923 -11.39 -25.58 -14.76
C ALA A 923 -9.92 -25.94 -14.49
N VAL A 924 -9.46 -27.06 -15.05
CA VAL A 924 -8.06 -27.48 -14.99
C VAL A 924 -7.20 -26.49 -15.74
N GLU A 925 -6.18 -25.99 -15.04
CA GLU A 925 -5.17 -25.10 -15.60
C GLU A 925 -4.22 -25.89 -16.52
N ASN A 926 -3.69 -25.25 -17.55
CA ASN A 926 -2.70 -25.85 -18.46
C ASN A 926 -3.15 -27.17 -19.12
N LEU A 927 -4.44 -27.26 -19.48
CA LEU A 927 -4.99 -28.42 -20.16
C LEU A 927 -4.29 -28.68 -21.50
N ASP A 928 -3.62 -29.83 -21.62
CA ASP A 928 -3.11 -30.34 -22.89
C ASP A 928 -4.24 -31.07 -23.64
N ILE A 929 -4.83 -30.39 -24.63
CA ILE A 929 -5.93 -30.93 -25.44
C ILE A 929 -5.53 -32.23 -26.14
N ARG A 930 -4.27 -32.38 -26.57
CA ARG A 930 -3.83 -33.55 -27.33
C ARG A 930 -3.88 -34.81 -26.47
N LYS A 931 -3.62 -34.67 -25.17
CA LYS A 931 -3.63 -35.79 -24.21
C LYS A 931 -5.02 -36.26 -23.80
N ILE A 932 -6.05 -35.43 -23.96
CA ILE A 932 -7.44 -35.82 -23.69
C ILE A 932 -8.14 -36.45 -24.90
N LEU A 933 -7.52 -36.46 -26.09
CA LEU A 933 -8.12 -37.07 -27.28
C LEU A 933 -8.34 -38.57 -27.13
N GLY A 934 -9.25 -39.12 -27.92
CA GLY A 934 -9.60 -40.55 -27.90
C GLY A 934 -10.83 -40.86 -27.05
N ILE A 935 -10.97 -42.14 -26.68
CA ILE A 935 -12.18 -42.69 -26.05
C ILE A 935 -12.11 -42.54 -24.53
N TRP A 936 -13.27 -42.22 -23.94
CA TRP A 936 -13.51 -42.08 -22.51
C TRP A 936 -14.88 -42.68 -22.15
N TYR A 937 -14.91 -43.61 -21.20
CA TYR A 937 -16.10 -44.24 -20.66
C TYR A 937 -16.69 -43.37 -19.55
N ILE A 938 -18.00 -43.09 -19.60
CA ILE A 938 -18.70 -42.38 -18.53
C ILE A 938 -18.93 -43.35 -17.38
N ILE A 939 -18.26 -43.18 -16.25
CA ILE A 939 -18.37 -44.08 -15.08
C ILE A 939 -19.43 -43.61 -14.10
N LYS A 940 -19.54 -42.30 -13.88
CA LYS A 940 -20.60 -41.71 -13.07
C LYS A 940 -21.15 -40.45 -13.73
N ASN A 941 -22.42 -40.18 -13.54
CA ASN A 941 -23.08 -39.00 -14.11
C ASN A 941 -24.23 -38.50 -13.21
N THR A 942 -24.54 -37.20 -13.25
CA THR A 942 -25.61 -36.59 -12.43
C THR A 942 -27.02 -36.75 -12.99
N ASN A 943 -27.15 -37.20 -14.23
CA ASN A 943 -28.43 -37.16 -14.93
C ASN A 943 -29.23 -38.46 -14.74
N LYS A 944 -30.42 -38.36 -14.13
CA LYS A 944 -31.44 -39.44 -14.06
C LYS A 944 -32.19 -39.66 -15.39
N LEU A 945 -32.08 -38.72 -16.32
CA LEU A 945 -32.80 -38.80 -17.59
C LEU A 945 -32.07 -39.74 -18.55
N ASN A 946 -32.50 -41.01 -18.56
CA ASN A 946 -32.12 -42.05 -19.52
C ASN A 946 -30.62 -42.23 -19.70
N THR A 947 -29.85 -42.28 -18.61
CA THR A 947 -28.50 -42.86 -18.67
C THR A 947 -28.66 -44.36 -18.88
N SER A 948 -28.68 -44.72 -20.14
CA SER A 948 -28.55 -46.08 -20.62
C SER A 948 -27.28 -46.71 -20.04
N ASP A 949 -27.39 -47.99 -19.70
CA ASP A 949 -26.23 -48.79 -19.31
C ASP A 949 -25.18 -48.70 -20.43
N SER A 950 -23.95 -48.34 -20.13
CA SER A 950 -22.82 -48.24 -21.05
C SER A 950 -22.87 -47.02 -21.97
N SER A 951 -22.02 -46.04 -21.67
CA SER A 951 -21.90 -44.78 -22.42
C SER A 951 -20.44 -44.37 -22.61
N ALA A 952 -20.06 -44.03 -23.83
CA ALA A 952 -18.70 -43.63 -24.17
C ALA A 952 -18.69 -42.31 -24.95
N LEU A 953 -17.62 -41.55 -24.75
CA LEU A 953 -17.30 -40.28 -25.40
C LEU A 953 -16.01 -40.44 -26.19
N LYS A 954 -15.92 -39.84 -27.37
CA LYS A 954 -14.68 -39.74 -28.15
C LYS A 954 -14.39 -38.29 -28.46
N PHE A 955 -13.29 -37.80 -27.93
CA PHE A 955 -12.76 -36.45 -28.18
C PHE A 955 -11.86 -36.53 -29.41
N ASN A 956 -12.21 -35.77 -30.45
CA ASN A 956 -11.39 -35.61 -31.66
C ASN A 956 -11.04 -34.14 -31.82
N LEU A 957 -9.88 -33.86 -32.42
CA LEU A 957 -9.48 -32.51 -32.82
C LEU A 957 -9.66 -32.40 -34.33
N ASP A 958 -10.30 -31.35 -34.82
CA ASP A 958 -10.32 -31.05 -36.25
C ASP A 958 -9.09 -30.24 -36.69
N GLU A 959 -9.03 -29.94 -37.98
CA GLU A 959 -7.95 -29.16 -38.60
C GLU A 959 -7.87 -27.72 -38.06
N ASP A 960 -9.00 -27.17 -37.60
CA ASP A 960 -9.13 -25.82 -37.05
C ASP A 960 -8.79 -25.76 -35.54
N GLY A 961 -8.41 -26.89 -34.93
CA GLY A 961 -8.08 -26.99 -33.51
C GLY A 961 -9.29 -27.00 -32.58
N HIS A 962 -10.48 -27.23 -33.11
CA HIS A 962 -11.70 -27.39 -32.33
C HIS A 962 -11.94 -28.84 -31.91
N ILE A 963 -12.50 -29.01 -30.72
CA ILE A 963 -12.74 -30.35 -30.19
C ILE A 963 -14.15 -30.80 -30.57
N HIS A 964 -14.23 -31.92 -31.28
CA HIS A 964 -15.46 -32.64 -31.61
C HIS A 964 -15.69 -33.77 -30.62
N LEU A 965 -16.83 -33.73 -29.94
CA LEU A 965 -17.28 -34.75 -29.03
C LEU A 965 -18.30 -35.64 -29.74
N LYS A 966 -17.94 -36.90 -29.98
CA LYS A 966 -18.89 -37.95 -30.34
C LYS A 966 -19.30 -38.71 -29.09
N PHE A 967 -20.57 -39.03 -29.00
CA PHE A 967 -21.16 -39.75 -27.87
C PHE A 967 -21.91 -40.97 -28.40
N THR A 968 -21.74 -42.12 -27.75
CA THR A 968 -22.50 -43.34 -28.01
C THR A 968 -23.04 -43.86 -26.69
N THR A 969 -24.24 -44.40 -26.73
CA THR A 969 -24.91 -44.98 -25.58
C THR A 969 -25.71 -46.22 -25.99
N LEU A 970 -25.92 -47.16 -25.06
CA LEU A 970 -26.80 -48.30 -25.29
C LEU A 970 -28.25 -47.83 -25.36
N GLN A 971 -29.11 -48.45 -26.15
CA GLN A 971 -30.56 -48.23 -26.05
C GLN A 971 -31.19 -49.28 -25.15
N SER A 972 -32.46 -49.07 -24.80
CA SER A 972 -33.24 -50.04 -24.02
C SER A 972 -33.37 -51.42 -24.69
N ASP A 973 -33.10 -51.52 -26.00
CA ASP A 973 -33.08 -52.78 -26.75
C ASP A 973 -31.71 -53.48 -26.77
N GLY A 974 -30.71 -52.92 -26.06
CA GLY A 974 -29.35 -53.45 -26.00
C GLY A 974 -28.47 -53.08 -27.19
N THR A 975 -28.92 -52.22 -28.10
CA THR A 975 -28.09 -51.76 -29.24
C THR A 975 -27.30 -50.50 -28.89
N CYS A 976 -26.03 -50.45 -29.24
CA CYS A 976 -25.23 -49.23 -29.10
C CYS A 976 -25.55 -48.29 -30.26
N VAL A 977 -26.07 -47.10 -29.94
CA VAL A 977 -26.38 -46.08 -30.93
C VAL A 977 -25.54 -44.84 -30.69
N GLN A 978 -25.08 -44.25 -31.79
CA GLN A 978 -24.62 -42.87 -31.78
C GLN A 978 -25.86 -41.99 -31.95
N PRO A 979 -26.37 -41.33 -30.90
CA PRO A 979 -27.47 -40.41 -31.09
C PRO A 979 -27.08 -39.31 -32.09
N PRO A 980 -28.06 -38.71 -32.80
CA PRO A 980 -27.81 -37.73 -33.86
C PRO A 980 -27.45 -36.36 -33.28
N TYR A 981 -26.55 -36.35 -32.30
CA TYR A 981 -26.03 -35.18 -31.62
C TYR A 981 -24.53 -35.11 -31.83
N TYR A 982 -24.07 -34.01 -32.42
CA TYR A 982 -22.66 -33.67 -32.52
C TYR A 982 -22.41 -32.49 -31.63
N SER A 983 -21.41 -32.57 -30.75
CA SER A 983 -21.04 -31.44 -29.92
C SER A 983 -19.67 -30.91 -30.35
N TYR A 984 -19.64 -29.61 -30.58
CA TYR A 984 -18.45 -28.84 -30.90
C TYR A 984 -18.07 -28.03 -29.67
N MET A 985 -16.78 -27.98 -29.32
CA MET A 985 -16.28 -27.19 -28.20
C MET A 985 -15.28 -26.15 -28.67
N LYS A 986 -15.61 -24.88 -28.43
CA LYS A 986 -14.69 -23.75 -28.61
C LYS A 986 -14.07 -23.38 -27.27
N ARG A 987 -12.75 -23.22 -27.21
CA ARG A 987 -12.07 -22.73 -26.00
C ARG A 987 -12.55 -21.31 -25.64
N ARG A 988 -12.72 -21.03 -24.34
CA ARG A 988 -12.97 -19.68 -23.78
C ARG A 988 -11.65 -19.11 -23.23
N ASN A 989 -11.70 -18.50 -22.04
CA ASN A 989 -10.59 -17.78 -21.44
C ASN A 989 -9.56 -18.73 -20.79
N ASP A 990 -10.02 -19.78 -20.10
CA ASP A 990 -9.14 -20.73 -19.43
C ASP A 990 -8.87 -21.98 -20.31
N PRO A 991 -7.70 -22.62 -20.24
CA PRO A 991 -7.36 -23.78 -21.07
C PRO A 991 -8.37 -24.94 -20.99
N GLY A 992 -8.97 -25.14 -19.81
CA GLY A 992 -10.00 -26.15 -19.54
C GLY A 992 -11.45 -25.65 -19.59
N ASP A 993 -11.70 -24.38 -19.96
CA ASP A 993 -13.04 -23.79 -20.09
C ASP A 993 -13.42 -23.66 -21.57
N PHE A 994 -14.57 -24.24 -21.92
CA PHE A 994 -15.08 -24.34 -23.27
C PHE A 994 -16.52 -23.85 -23.36
N LEU A 995 -16.90 -23.41 -24.54
CA LEU A 995 -18.28 -23.23 -24.94
C LEU A 995 -18.66 -24.40 -25.84
N SER A 996 -19.53 -25.28 -25.33
CA SER A 996 -20.02 -26.45 -26.05
C SER A 996 -21.30 -26.11 -26.80
N THR A 997 -21.32 -26.35 -28.11
CA THR A 997 -22.52 -26.27 -28.95
C THR A 997 -22.97 -27.67 -29.29
N THR A 998 -24.17 -28.05 -28.83
CA THR A 998 -24.75 -29.35 -29.21
C THR A 998 -25.68 -29.16 -30.40
N LEU A 999 -25.29 -29.69 -31.56
CA LEU A 999 -26.12 -29.78 -32.75
C LEU A 999 -26.92 -31.06 -32.69
N SER A 1000 -28.25 -30.92 -32.65
CA SER A 1000 -29.17 -32.03 -32.46
C SER A 1000 -30.34 -31.89 -33.41
N LYS A 1001 -30.77 -33.01 -34.01
CA LYS A 1001 -32.00 -33.02 -34.81
C LYS A 1001 -33.25 -32.74 -33.96
N TYR A 1002 -33.18 -32.98 -32.65
CA TYR A 1002 -34.33 -32.93 -31.74
C TYR A 1002 -34.34 -31.71 -30.80
N SER A 1003 -33.24 -30.96 -30.70
CA SER A 1003 -33.15 -29.78 -29.84
C SER A 1003 -32.55 -28.60 -30.58
N LYS A 1004 -33.03 -27.39 -30.26
CA LYS A 1004 -32.43 -26.17 -30.79
C LYS A 1004 -30.94 -26.12 -30.42
N PRO A 1005 -30.04 -25.74 -31.34
CA PRO A 1005 -28.65 -25.51 -31.02
C PRO A 1005 -28.54 -24.53 -29.85
N GLY A 1006 -27.80 -24.93 -28.81
CA GLY A 1006 -27.53 -24.12 -27.63
C GLY A 1006 -26.04 -24.12 -27.33
N PHE A 1007 -25.54 -22.98 -26.87
CA PHE A 1007 -24.17 -22.82 -26.36
C PHE A 1007 -24.19 -22.99 -24.84
N HIS A 1008 -23.39 -23.91 -24.33
CA HIS A 1008 -23.37 -24.31 -22.92
C HIS A 1008 -21.93 -24.26 -22.40
N PRO A 1009 -21.66 -23.58 -21.28
CA PRO A 1009 -20.35 -23.64 -20.62
C PRO A 1009 -20.01 -25.08 -20.28
N PHE A 1010 -18.81 -25.52 -20.68
CA PHE A 1010 -18.27 -26.85 -20.48
C PHE A 1010 -16.87 -26.71 -19.87
N LYS A 1011 -16.64 -27.28 -18.69
CA LYS A 1011 -15.37 -27.21 -17.98
C LYS A 1011 -14.83 -28.61 -17.74
N ILE A 1012 -13.53 -28.80 -17.97
CA ILE A 1012 -12.80 -29.96 -17.46
C ILE A 1012 -12.28 -29.57 -16.10
N LEU A 1013 -12.84 -30.14 -15.02
CA LEU A 1013 -12.49 -29.79 -13.64
C LEU A 1013 -11.20 -30.48 -13.17
N PHE A 1014 -10.92 -31.65 -13.74
CA PHE A 1014 -9.75 -32.46 -13.43
C PHE A 1014 -9.47 -33.44 -14.55
N THR A 1015 -8.21 -33.73 -14.81
CA THR A 1015 -7.78 -34.85 -15.63
C THR A 1015 -6.37 -35.26 -15.23
N ASP A 1016 -6.11 -36.56 -15.17
CA ASP A 1016 -4.75 -37.10 -15.13
C ASP A 1016 -4.27 -37.53 -16.53
N TYR A 1017 -5.09 -37.27 -17.55
CA TYR A 1017 -4.92 -37.62 -18.97
C TYR A 1017 -4.96 -39.13 -19.29
N GLU A 1018 -4.35 -39.94 -18.45
CA GLU A 1018 -4.09 -41.36 -18.69
C GLU A 1018 -5.24 -42.27 -18.26
N ASN A 1019 -5.97 -41.91 -17.21
CA ASN A 1019 -6.92 -42.81 -16.59
C ASN A 1019 -8.28 -42.15 -16.37
N THR A 1020 -8.33 -40.91 -15.89
CA THR A 1020 -9.56 -40.31 -15.38
C THR A 1020 -9.71 -38.83 -15.69
N MET A 1021 -10.95 -38.41 -15.86
CA MET A 1021 -11.32 -37.02 -16.15
C MET A 1021 -12.66 -36.67 -15.52
N VAL A 1022 -12.81 -35.46 -14.97
CA VAL A 1022 -14.07 -34.94 -14.44
C VAL A 1022 -14.51 -33.75 -15.28
N THR A 1023 -15.70 -33.82 -15.85
CA THR A 1023 -16.25 -32.77 -16.71
C THR A 1023 -17.52 -32.21 -16.11
N TYR A 1024 -17.74 -30.90 -16.27
CA TYR A 1024 -18.94 -30.18 -15.86
C TYR A 1024 -19.53 -29.43 -17.05
N ILE A 1025 -20.86 -29.47 -17.22
CA ILE A 1025 -21.57 -28.67 -18.22
C ILE A 1025 -22.80 -28.03 -17.59
N CYS A 1026 -23.04 -26.76 -17.92
CA CYS A 1026 -24.25 -26.05 -17.53
C CYS A 1026 -25.16 -25.77 -18.72
N ILE A 1027 -26.36 -26.35 -18.71
CA ILE A 1027 -27.34 -26.21 -19.80
C ILE A 1027 -28.28 -25.03 -19.59
N ASP A 1028 -28.57 -24.69 -18.33
CA ASP A 1028 -29.56 -23.68 -17.94
C ASP A 1028 -28.89 -22.62 -17.05
N ILE A 1029 -28.36 -21.55 -17.67
CA ILE A 1029 -27.71 -20.45 -16.93
C ILE A 1029 -28.80 -19.49 -16.44
N GLN A 1030 -28.87 -19.32 -15.13
CA GLN A 1030 -29.78 -18.37 -14.50
C GLN A 1030 -29.25 -16.93 -14.59
N ALA A 1031 -30.12 -15.94 -14.38
CA ALA A 1031 -29.75 -14.52 -14.47
C ALA A 1031 -28.66 -14.08 -13.46
N ASN A 1032 -28.49 -14.82 -12.35
CA ASN A 1032 -27.42 -14.60 -11.37
C ASN A 1032 -26.07 -15.24 -11.78
N GLY A 1033 -26.00 -15.89 -12.94
CA GLY A 1033 -24.83 -16.62 -13.44
C GLY A 1033 -24.65 -18.01 -12.82
N GLN A 1034 -25.58 -18.48 -11.96
CA GLN A 1034 -25.58 -19.85 -11.47
C GLN A 1034 -26.19 -20.80 -12.49
N CYS A 1035 -25.82 -22.07 -12.39
CA CYS A 1035 -26.49 -23.10 -13.17
C CYS A 1035 -27.78 -23.56 -12.47
N GLY A 1036 -28.89 -23.64 -13.21
CA GLY A 1036 -30.13 -24.21 -12.70
C GLY A 1036 -29.97 -25.68 -12.32
N GLU A 1037 -30.63 -26.11 -11.25
CA GLU A 1037 -30.50 -27.47 -10.67
C GLU A 1037 -30.66 -28.59 -11.70
N LYS A 1038 -31.57 -28.44 -12.67
CA LYS A 1038 -31.80 -29.43 -13.75
C LYS A 1038 -30.83 -29.31 -14.92
N GLY A 1039 -30.11 -28.18 -15.01
CA GLY A 1039 -29.15 -27.88 -16.07
C GLY A 1039 -27.72 -28.29 -15.74
N LYS A 1040 -27.40 -28.57 -14.47
CA LYS A 1040 -26.08 -29.03 -14.02
C LYS A 1040 -25.83 -30.46 -14.46
N ARG A 1041 -24.78 -30.72 -15.23
CA ARG A 1041 -24.29 -32.08 -15.45
C ARG A 1041 -22.83 -32.22 -15.10
N LEU A 1042 -22.53 -33.22 -14.27
CA LEU A 1042 -21.16 -33.61 -13.94
C LEU A 1042 -20.96 -35.07 -14.34
N SER A 1043 -19.88 -35.35 -15.04
CA SER A 1043 -19.52 -36.70 -15.48
C SER A 1043 -18.11 -37.03 -15.03
N ILE A 1044 -17.95 -38.22 -14.45
CA ILE A 1044 -16.66 -38.83 -14.16
C ILE A 1044 -16.39 -39.82 -15.27
N LEU A 1045 -15.29 -39.60 -15.97
CA LEU A 1045 -14.86 -40.32 -17.14
C LEU A 1045 -13.62 -41.15 -16.84
N SER A 1046 -13.45 -42.28 -17.52
CA SER A 1046 -12.27 -43.13 -17.42
C SER A 1046 -11.83 -43.66 -18.77
N ARG A 1047 -10.53 -43.92 -18.96
CA ARG A 1047 -10.01 -44.64 -20.14
C ARG A 1047 -10.41 -46.12 -20.13
N THR A 1048 -10.78 -46.65 -18.97
CA THR A 1048 -11.28 -48.03 -18.78
C THR A 1048 -12.74 -48.02 -18.35
N GLN A 1049 -13.47 -49.13 -18.52
CA GLN A 1049 -14.88 -49.27 -18.13
C GLN A 1049 -15.13 -49.29 -16.60
N SER A 1050 -14.07 -49.21 -15.80
CA SER A 1050 -14.13 -49.15 -14.34
C SER A 1050 -13.01 -48.25 -13.80
N ILE A 1051 -13.16 -47.83 -12.54
CA ILE A 1051 -12.13 -47.08 -11.77
C ILE A 1051 -12.04 -47.68 -10.36
N THR A 1052 -10.90 -47.47 -9.70
CA THR A 1052 -10.68 -47.96 -8.33
C THR A 1052 -11.57 -47.21 -7.31
N GLN A 1053 -11.80 -47.81 -6.15
CA GLN A 1053 -12.59 -47.20 -5.08
C GLN A 1053 -11.91 -45.95 -4.47
N GLU A 1054 -10.58 -45.93 -4.43
CA GLU A 1054 -9.80 -44.77 -4.01
C GLU A 1054 -10.04 -43.58 -4.93
N THR A 1055 -9.95 -43.82 -6.25
CA THR A 1055 -10.25 -42.84 -7.29
C THR A 1055 -11.70 -42.35 -7.21
N LYS A 1056 -12.67 -43.23 -6.93
CA LYS A 1056 -14.09 -42.85 -6.69
C LYS A 1056 -14.23 -41.85 -5.53
N THR A 1057 -13.53 -42.08 -4.42
CA THR A 1057 -13.59 -41.22 -3.23
C THR A 1057 -12.93 -39.87 -3.50
N GLY A 1058 -11.78 -39.87 -4.18
CA GLY A 1058 -11.04 -38.66 -4.54
C GLY A 1058 -11.84 -37.67 -5.39
N PHE A 1059 -12.81 -38.14 -6.18
CA PHE A 1059 -13.63 -37.27 -7.03
C PHE A 1059 -14.80 -36.59 -6.36
N LEU A 1060 -15.20 -37.02 -5.16
CA LEU A 1060 -16.30 -36.38 -4.43
C LEU A 1060 -16.02 -34.89 -4.16
N ARG A 1061 -14.74 -34.50 -4.05
CA ARG A 1061 -14.36 -33.08 -3.94
C ARG A 1061 -14.78 -32.24 -5.13
N PHE A 1062 -14.75 -32.78 -6.36
CA PHE A 1062 -15.13 -32.03 -7.56
C PHE A 1062 -16.66 -31.91 -7.69
N VAL A 1063 -17.40 -32.81 -7.04
CA VAL A 1063 -18.86 -32.74 -6.96
C VAL A 1063 -19.28 -31.52 -6.15
N ASP A 1064 -18.64 -31.33 -5.01
CA ASP A 1064 -18.88 -30.16 -4.16
C ASP A 1064 -18.41 -28.88 -4.88
N LEU A 1065 -17.22 -28.92 -5.51
CA LEU A 1065 -16.70 -27.79 -6.30
C LEU A 1065 -17.63 -27.35 -7.43
N ALA A 1066 -18.34 -28.30 -8.04
CA ALA A 1066 -19.29 -28.05 -9.12
C ALA A 1066 -20.70 -27.67 -8.63
N CYS A 1067 -20.91 -27.57 -7.31
CA CYS A 1067 -22.22 -27.37 -6.69
C CYS A 1067 -23.27 -28.38 -7.15
N VAL A 1068 -22.88 -29.64 -7.26
CA VAL A 1068 -23.74 -30.76 -7.63
C VAL A 1068 -24.11 -31.55 -6.39
N ASN A 1069 -25.38 -31.94 -6.25
CA ASN A 1069 -25.79 -32.81 -5.15
C ASN A 1069 -25.18 -34.21 -5.34
N ARG A 1070 -24.43 -34.68 -4.35
CA ARG A 1070 -23.80 -36.01 -4.37
C ARG A 1070 -24.81 -37.15 -4.61
N ASN A 1071 -26.05 -36.99 -4.17
CA ASN A 1071 -27.12 -37.99 -4.33
C ASN A 1071 -27.67 -38.06 -5.77
N ASP A 1072 -27.36 -37.08 -6.61
CA ASP A 1072 -27.74 -37.10 -8.02
C ASP A 1072 -26.72 -37.84 -8.88
N ILE A 1073 -25.54 -38.15 -8.35
CA ILE A 1073 -24.51 -38.92 -9.06
C ILE A 1073 -24.85 -40.40 -9.04
N ILE A 1074 -25.07 -40.94 -10.23
CA ILE A 1074 -25.41 -42.34 -10.47
C ILE A 1074 -24.22 -43.01 -11.15
N GLU A 1075 -23.95 -44.25 -10.78
CA GLU A 1075 -22.96 -45.09 -11.45
C GLU A 1075 -23.53 -45.63 -12.77
N VAL A 1076 -22.77 -45.49 -13.84
CA VAL A 1076 -23.09 -46.01 -15.16
C VAL A 1076 -22.42 -47.37 -15.28
N LYS A 1077 -23.22 -48.43 -15.42
CA LYS A 1077 -22.71 -49.77 -15.67
C LYS A 1077 -22.17 -49.87 -17.08
N HIS A 1078 -21.16 -50.69 -17.32
CA HIS A 1078 -20.62 -50.95 -18.67
C HIS A 1078 -20.74 -52.45 -18.99
N GLU A 1079 -21.97 -52.93 -19.11
CA GLU A 1079 -22.24 -54.34 -19.44
C GLU A 1079 -22.00 -54.63 -20.93
N VAL A 1080 -22.05 -53.61 -21.79
CA VAL A 1080 -21.82 -53.70 -23.24
C VAL A 1080 -20.82 -52.64 -23.67
N ASP A 1081 -19.79 -53.00 -24.46
CA ASP A 1081 -18.82 -52.01 -24.93
C ASP A 1081 -19.33 -51.21 -26.14
N CYS A 1082 -19.95 -50.07 -25.87
CA CYS A 1082 -20.40 -49.15 -26.90
C CYS A 1082 -19.29 -48.30 -27.55
N SER A 1083 -18.02 -48.49 -27.21
CA SER A 1083 -16.91 -47.76 -27.82
C SER A 1083 -16.71 -48.07 -29.31
N SER A 1084 -17.06 -49.29 -29.74
CA SER A 1084 -16.92 -49.76 -31.12
C SER A 1084 -17.75 -48.99 -32.15
N ALA A 1085 -18.76 -48.24 -31.71
CA ALA A 1085 -19.60 -47.41 -32.58
C ALA A 1085 -19.13 -45.93 -32.68
N LEU A 1086 -17.96 -45.56 -32.12
CA LEU A 1086 -17.37 -44.20 -32.12
C LEU A 1086 -16.17 -44.05 -33.07
#